data_AF-A0AAF5HZH4-F1
#
_entry.id   AF-A0AAF5HZH4-F1
#
_cell.length_a   1.000
_cell.length_b   1.000
_cell.length_c   1.000
_cell.angle_alpha   90.00
_cell.angle_beta   90.00
_cell.angle_gamma   90.00
#
_symmetry.space_group_name_H-M   'P 1'
#
loop_
_entity.id
_entity.type
_entity.pdbx_description
1 polymer ?
#
loop_
_entity_poly.entity_id
_entity_poly.type
_entity_poly.pdbx_seq_one_letter_code
_entity_poly.pdbx_strand_id
1 'polypeptide(L)'
;MNTSTHFSTTNIYFKSPLDRVQQIICIYCTLQTFIFNKKFHKINLFGIPLEIKLSIDNNITSHKFCQKNQHIFEGKFCPNYFLLKKLLINYEEGKVKNFTYNLKYNKINIECSSLIDNNLISINKAKSKRLIYSERNVSMSCSSIYQRGFGNITEGSDIEKKYSLAYARNVYNTYEIIELILLAQYSKNNYYCYTVDSKFPDTLKKMKKLEECLPNVFINKNQYDFKSNGKFSSIAHFDCMKLLLKKQWDYLYLLQMDDIVIKTNRQILEILEATGFTLDMAFTNEPNVIKQRVDFSLPWTYKDLNIFLKGDYRINIPNILNKSVVFHKGLVPSGMRRESIEYLVNNINITTFLNQLNSEILYGHDELTWQTLLTDDILNIPNSVPRNCVFIYHPRSTYLSRKVIWYGTPCSTKIYHHSICTWGVESLNQIKNYGEMYGYRFKSDSDFGALKCWVNYMYQRNNFMKHEVPNLWYYYNLPQSILERKRKSNDLKSINLYIQAEIKDTSGMIKKPFNINLDCKKLIIEDEKYINKVKIKRITFENKTLPMDCPSIYKRGFNVNQNLSDIEKKYSLAFATNIYKQYELIELKLLATYSPNNHYCYMVDSKNPKLFEEMIQLEKCLPNVYIPRIQYDMKSNGENGSLAHYECMKRLVKTNFDYLFLLQNDDMALKTNRELLEILESMNFAMDMRITINERVIHSRVNFTKLWTYRNLNIFLDGDPRKENISIMNQTIQFSNGLLSTGLPKDTVEYLVNKLNITTFLKQLNTNLFGHDELTWQTLLTNEILNVPGYVPREYALIYFIRPYFLSRYVLWTSLYCPTKDGYHAVCSFGVESLKNLTNSKYYFLYRFNESFDYGAMKCYAEYLYNKTHFDKYERPDLWFYYNSPLSIYKRLRLKNDINLIKNYKNWL
;
A
#
# COMPACT_ATOMS: atom_id res chain seq x y z
N MET A 1 -1.37 -5.49 -24.14
CA MET A 1 -0.34 -6.10 -23.27
C MET A 1 0.46 -4.98 -22.67
N ASN A 2 0.35 -4.78 -21.36
CA ASN A 2 1.05 -3.76 -20.59
C ASN A 2 0.95 -2.32 -21.14
N THR A 3 -0.10 -1.60 -20.76
CA THR A 3 -0.31 -0.17 -21.10
C THR A 3 0.40 0.77 -20.13
N SER A 4 1.15 0.18 -19.21
CA SER A 4 1.80 0.90 -18.14
C SER A 4 2.75 1.94 -18.71
N THR A 5 2.67 3.14 -18.16
CA THR A 5 3.78 4.10 -18.22
C THR A 5 4.90 3.70 -17.26
N HIS A 6 4.67 2.66 -16.46
CA HIS A 6 5.57 2.16 -15.45
C HIS A 6 6.43 1.02 -15.96
N PHE A 7 7.74 1.09 -15.76
CA PHE A 7 8.59 0.02 -16.26
C PHE A 7 8.28 -1.32 -15.63
N SER A 8 8.30 -2.36 -16.46
CA SER A 8 8.08 -3.73 -16.01
C SER A 8 9.02 -4.68 -16.71
N THR A 9 9.12 -5.88 -16.14
CA THR A 9 9.78 -7.01 -16.79
C THR A 9 8.81 -8.17 -16.85
N THR A 10 8.65 -8.74 -18.04
CA THR A 10 7.88 -9.97 -18.26
C THR A 10 8.88 -11.07 -18.57
N ASN A 11 9.00 -12.04 -17.66
CA ASN A 11 9.80 -13.24 -17.86
C ASN A 11 8.90 -14.34 -18.42
N ILE A 12 9.27 -14.90 -19.56
CA ILE A 12 8.53 -15.97 -20.23
C ILE A 12 9.43 -17.21 -20.21
N TYR A 13 8.97 -18.25 -19.51
CA TYR A 13 9.70 -19.50 -19.36
C TYR A 13 9.13 -20.53 -20.32
N PHE A 14 9.96 -21.01 -21.25
CA PHE A 14 9.65 -22.11 -22.14
C PHE A 14 10.09 -23.42 -21.46
N LYS A 15 9.15 -24.34 -21.25
CA LYS A 15 9.42 -25.63 -20.59
C LYS A 15 10.04 -26.68 -21.52
N SER A 16 9.90 -26.53 -22.84
CA SER A 16 10.49 -27.44 -23.84
C SER A 16 11.03 -26.65 -25.04
N PRO A 17 12.35 -26.67 -25.30
CA PRO A 17 12.98 -25.80 -26.29
C PRO A 17 12.88 -26.29 -27.76
N LEU A 18 12.82 -27.60 -28.01
CA LEU A 18 13.21 -28.16 -29.33
C LEU A 18 12.14 -27.98 -30.44
N ASP A 19 10.85 -28.17 -30.16
CA ASP A 19 9.82 -28.16 -31.22
C ASP A 19 9.10 -26.82 -31.43
N ARG A 20 9.69 -25.70 -30.98
CA ARG A 20 8.93 -24.44 -30.83
C ARG A 20 9.67 -23.18 -31.26
N VAL A 21 10.74 -23.26 -32.05
CA VAL A 21 11.49 -22.08 -32.54
C VAL A 21 10.57 -21.01 -33.14
N GLN A 22 9.68 -21.39 -34.05
CA GLN A 22 8.73 -20.46 -34.68
C GLN A 22 7.76 -19.83 -33.66
N GLN A 23 7.29 -20.59 -32.66
CA GLN A 23 6.45 -20.07 -31.58
C GLN A 23 7.20 -19.09 -30.68
N ILE A 24 8.48 -19.38 -30.36
CA ILE A 24 9.34 -18.50 -29.57
C ILE A 24 9.52 -17.16 -30.28
N ILE A 25 9.87 -17.20 -31.58
CA ILE A 25 10.04 -15.99 -32.41
C ILE A 25 8.72 -15.23 -32.53
N CYS A 26 7.61 -15.93 -32.79
CA CYS A 26 6.27 -15.36 -32.83
C CYS A 26 5.94 -14.62 -31.52
N ILE A 27 6.11 -15.26 -30.37
CA ILE A 27 5.82 -14.67 -29.04
C ILE A 27 6.72 -13.45 -28.81
N TYR A 28 8.03 -13.58 -29.05
CA TYR A 28 8.98 -12.49 -28.89
C TYR A 28 8.58 -11.28 -29.73
N CYS A 29 8.35 -11.47 -31.02
CA CYS A 29 8.05 -10.38 -31.94
C CYS A 29 6.67 -9.78 -31.75
N THR A 30 5.67 -10.59 -31.40
CA THR A 30 4.34 -10.12 -30.98
C THR A 30 4.47 -9.18 -29.79
N LEU A 31 5.23 -9.57 -28.76
CA LEU A 31 5.42 -8.74 -27.57
C LEU A 31 6.29 -7.51 -27.83
N GLN A 32 7.32 -7.63 -28.68
CA GLN A 32 8.15 -6.48 -29.04
C GLN A 32 7.39 -5.44 -29.86
N THR A 33 6.45 -5.87 -30.71
CA THR A 33 5.68 -5.01 -31.61
C THR A 33 4.48 -4.39 -30.91
N PHE A 34 3.73 -5.15 -30.12
CA PHE A 34 2.38 -4.77 -29.68
C PHE A 34 2.26 -4.41 -28.19
N ILE A 35 3.35 -4.43 -27.42
CA ILE A 35 3.31 -3.83 -26.08
C ILE A 35 3.19 -2.31 -26.23
N PHE A 36 2.11 -1.75 -25.69
CA PHE A 36 1.95 -0.30 -25.56
C PHE A 36 3.11 0.25 -24.74
N ASN A 37 3.57 1.47 -25.01
CA ASN A 37 4.65 2.05 -24.20
C ASN A 37 5.90 1.14 -24.15
N LYS A 38 6.22 0.41 -25.24
CA LYS A 38 7.26 -0.63 -25.30
C LYS A 38 8.61 -0.27 -24.66
N LYS A 39 8.99 1.01 -24.73
CA LYS A 39 10.20 1.55 -24.07
C LYS A 39 10.26 1.31 -22.56
N PHE A 40 9.11 1.12 -21.91
CA PHE A 40 8.97 0.83 -20.49
C PHE A 40 9.01 -0.69 -20.19
N HIS A 41 8.99 -1.57 -21.18
CA HIS A 41 8.73 -3.00 -20.96
C HIS A 41 9.82 -3.90 -21.49
N LYS A 42 10.54 -4.55 -20.58
CA LYS A 42 11.54 -5.56 -20.91
C LYS A 42 10.89 -6.95 -20.97
N ILE A 43 11.06 -7.64 -22.09
CA ILE A 43 10.61 -9.03 -22.25
C ILE A 43 11.85 -9.91 -22.21
N ASN A 44 11.87 -10.86 -21.28
CA ASN A 44 12.92 -11.87 -21.20
C ASN A 44 12.34 -13.23 -21.54
N LEU A 45 13.06 -14.00 -22.35
CA LEU A 45 12.71 -15.40 -22.65
C LEU A 45 13.74 -16.31 -21.97
N PHE A 46 13.26 -17.33 -21.28
CA PHE A 46 14.04 -18.34 -20.58
C PHE A 46 13.70 -19.73 -21.13
N GLY A 47 14.66 -20.66 -21.12
CA GLY A 47 14.45 -22.02 -21.63
C GLY A 47 14.30 -22.10 -23.16
N ILE A 48 14.84 -21.12 -23.89
CA ILE A 48 14.86 -21.11 -25.37
C ILE A 48 16.18 -21.70 -25.88
N PRO A 49 16.23 -22.27 -27.10
CA PRO A 49 17.47 -22.70 -27.73
C PRO A 49 18.51 -21.59 -27.79
N LEU A 50 19.78 -21.92 -27.51
CA LEU A 50 20.89 -20.97 -27.50
C LEU A 50 21.03 -20.24 -28.84
N GLU A 51 20.81 -20.93 -29.95
CA GLU A 51 20.82 -20.36 -31.30
C GLU A 51 19.84 -19.19 -31.46
N ILE A 52 18.62 -19.33 -30.93
CA ILE A 52 17.61 -18.27 -30.96
C ILE A 52 17.99 -17.13 -30.02
N LYS A 53 18.53 -17.46 -28.84
CA LYS A 53 19.01 -16.46 -27.89
C LYS A 53 20.10 -15.59 -28.50
N LEU A 54 21.12 -16.22 -29.11
CA LEU A 54 22.19 -15.53 -29.83
C LEU A 54 21.65 -14.73 -31.02
N SER A 55 20.70 -15.29 -31.78
CA SER A 55 20.07 -14.58 -32.91
C SER A 55 19.33 -13.31 -32.45
N ILE A 56 18.62 -13.35 -31.32
CA ILE A 56 17.98 -12.18 -30.71
C ILE A 56 19.03 -11.17 -30.25
N ASP A 57 20.08 -11.63 -29.56
CA ASP A 57 21.09 -10.77 -28.93
C ASP A 57 22.05 -10.13 -29.96
N ASN A 58 22.30 -10.80 -31.10
CA ASN A 58 23.18 -10.31 -32.17
C ASN A 58 22.53 -9.25 -33.07
N ASN A 59 21.20 -9.04 -32.99
CA ASN A 59 20.53 -8.02 -33.77
C ASN A 59 20.60 -6.65 -33.09
N ILE A 60 20.93 -5.60 -33.87
CA ILE A 60 21.05 -4.22 -33.38
C ILE A 60 19.75 -3.74 -32.70
N THR A 61 18.59 -4.19 -33.19
CA THR A 61 17.28 -3.90 -32.58
C THR A 61 16.35 -5.11 -32.67
N SER A 62 15.42 -5.22 -31.72
CA SER A 62 14.34 -6.22 -31.79
C SER A 62 13.48 -6.06 -33.04
N HIS A 63 13.33 -4.83 -33.54
CA HIS A 63 12.65 -4.55 -34.80
C HIS A 63 13.35 -5.22 -36.00
N LYS A 64 14.67 -5.09 -36.13
CA LYS A 64 15.43 -5.77 -37.19
C LYS A 64 15.32 -7.29 -37.10
N PHE A 65 15.43 -7.85 -35.89
CA PHE A 65 15.21 -9.28 -35.67
C PHE A 65 13.82 -9.72 -36.16
N CYS A 66 12.78 -8.96 -35.83
CA CYS A 66 11.41 -9.30 -36.22
C CYS A 66 11.13 -9.10 -37.71
N GLN A 67 11.71 -8.09 -38.34
CA GLN A 67 11.65 -7.92 -39.80
C GLN A 67 12.30 -9.10 -40.53
N LYS A 68 13.50 -9.54 -40.11
CA LYS A 68 14.18 -10.69 -40.72
C LYS A 68 13.35 -11.98 -40.63
N ASN A 69 12.57 -12.12 -39.57
CA ASN A 69 11.73 -13.29 -39.32
C ASN A 69 10.26 -13.11 -39.71
N GLN A 70 9.93 -12.12 -40.55
CA GLN A 70 8.54 -11.81 -40.89
C GLN A 70 7.79 -12.98 -41.55
N HIS A 71 8.49 -13.81 -42.33
CA HIS A 71 7.94 -15.03 -42.94
C HIS A 71 7.39 -16.04 -41.92
N ILE A 72 7.83 -16.00 -40.65
CA ILE A 72 7.29 -16.85 -39.57
C ILE A 72 5.89 -16.37 -39.15
N PHE A 73 5.57 -15.09 -39.34
CA PHE A 73 4.28 -14.54 -39.00
C PHE A 73 3.21 -14.97 -40.00
N GLU A 74 3.58 -15.06 -41.28
CA GLU A 74 2.75 -15.49 -42.41
C GLU A 74 2.46 -17.00 -42.37
N GLY A 75 1.49 -17.44 -41.55
CA GLY A 75 1.03 -18.84 -41.57
C GLY A 75 0.37 -19.32 -40.27
N LYS A 76 0.09 -20.64 -40.20
CA LYS A 76 -0.57 -21.30 -39.06
C LYS A 76 0.19 -21.20 -37.73
N PHE A 77 1.45 -20.76 -37.76
CA PHE A 77 2.36 -20.78 -36.59
C PHE A 77 2.27 -19.54 -35.70
N CYS A 78 1.68 -18.43 -36.17
CA CYS A 78 1.60 -17.19 -35.41
C CYS A 78 0.24 -16.45 -35.52
N PRO A 79 -0.89 -17.13 -35.29
CA PRO A 79 -2.22 -16.52 -35.47
C PRO A 79 -2.46 -15.29 -34.58
N ASN A 80 -1.86 -15.28 -33.39
CA ASN A 80 -2.01 -14.19 -32.43
C ASN A 80 -1.38 -12.87 -32.89
N TYR A 81 -0.32 -12.89 -33.71
CA TYR A 81 0.33 -11.66 -34.19
C TYR A 81 -0.60 -10.86 -35.10
N PHE A 82 -1.22 -11.51 -36.09
CA PHE A 82 -2.16 -10.85 -36.99
C PHE A 82 -3.46 -10.46 -36.28
N LEU A 83 -3.95 -11.30 -35.36
CA LEU A 83 -5.09 -10.96 -34.52
C LEU A 83 -4.82 -9.66 -33.74
N LEU A 84 -3.65 -9.54 -33.09
CA LEU A 84 -3.24 -8.34 -32.37
C LEU A 84 -3.07 -7.13 -33.30
N LYS A 85 -2.46 -7.32 -34.47
CA LYS A 85 -2.31 -6.25 -35.48
C LYS A 85 -3.67 -5.67 -35.87
N LYS A 86 -4.64 -6.54 -36.16
CA LYS A 86 -6.01 -6.16 -36.52
C LYS A 86 -6.73 -5.45 -35.36
N LEU A 87 -6.60 -5.97 -34.14
CA LEU A 87 -7.19 -5.36 -32.94
C LEU A 87 -6.62 -3.97 -32.65
N LEU A 88 -5.33 -3.74 -32.87
CA LEU A 88 -4.65 -2.48 -32.54
C LEU A 88 -4.84 -1.38 -33.60
N ILE A 89 -4.93 -1.73 -34.88
CA ILE A 89 -5.29 -0.75 -35.93
C ILE A 89 -6.65 -0.11 -35.60
N ASN A 90 -7.62 -0.92 -35.18
CA ASN A 90 -8.94 -0.44 -34.74
C ASN A 90 -8.91 0.32 -33.40
N TYR A 91 -7.84 0.17 -32.62
CA TYR A 91 -7.72 0.78 -31.29
C TYR A 91 -7.31 2.26 -31.36
N GLU A 92 -6.57 2.67 -32.40
CA GLU A 92 -6.08 4.05 -32.58
C GLU A 92 -7.07 4.99 -33.26
N GLU A 93 -8.16 4.46 -33.83
CA GLU A 93 -9.25 5.26 -34.42
C GLU A 93 -10.09 5.93 -33.32
N GLY A 94 -9.83 7.21 -33.07
CA GLY A 94 -10.61 8.01 -32.14
C GLY A 94 -10.59 9.49 -32.52
N LYS A 95 -11.78 10.13 -32.48
CA LYS A 95 -11.99 11.53 -32.84
C LYS A 95 -11.07 12.45 -32.00
N VAL A 96 -10.24 13.24 -32.68
CA VAL A 96 -9.30 14.21 -32.07
C VAL A 96 -10.06 15.48 -31.67
N LYS A 97 -11.04 15.35 -30.76
CA LYS A 97 -11.71 16.52 -30.19
C LYS A 97 -11.11 16.82 -28.83
N ASN A 98 -10.41 17.94 -28.71
CA ASN A 98 -9.98 18.47 -27.42
C ASN A 98 -11.21 18.89 -26.60
N PHE A 99 -11.14 18.72 -25.28
CA PHE A 99 -12.22 19.13 -24.40
C PHE A 99 -12.37 20.66 -24.45
N THR A 100 -13.49 21.14 -24.95
CA THR A 100 -13.84 22.56 -24.98
C THR A 100 -15.26 22.70 -24.47
N TYR A 101 -15.44 23.36 -23.31
CA TYR A 101 -16.75 23.55 -22.73
C TYR A 101 -16.79 24.85 -21.89
N ASN A 102 -17.72 25.73 -22.25
CA ASN A 102 -18.00 26.96 -21.54
C ASN A 102 -19.33 26.83 -20.80
N LEU A 103 -19.25 26.70 -19.49
CA LEU A 103 -20.41 26.63 -18.62
C LEU A 103 -20.99 28.04 -18.44
N LYS A 104 -22.14 28.28 -19.07
CA LYS A 104 -22.99 29.44 -18.80
C LYS A 104 -24.04 29.06 -17.76
N TYR A 105 -24.02 29.70 -16.61
CA TYR A 105 -25.01 29.51 -15.56
C TYR A 105 -25.35 30.85 -14.93
N ASN A 106 -26.60 31.29 -15.08
CA ASN A 106 -27.04 32.64 -14.72
C ASN A 106 -26.12 33.70 -15.38
N LYS A 107 -25.49 34.57 -14.59
CA LYS A 107 -24.52 35.59 -15.08
C LYS A 107 -23.05 35.11 -15.04
N ILE A 108 -22.81 33.86 -14.67
CA ILE A 108 -21.46 33.29 -14.51
C ILE A 108 -21.09 32.50 -15.76
N ASN A 109 -19.89 32.77 -16.28
CA ASN A 109 -19.27 32.00 -17.36
C ASN A 109 -17.97 31.35 -16.85
N ILE A 110 -17.90 30.03 -16.89
CA ILE A 110 -16.73 29.25 -16.47
C ILE A 110 -16.20 28.48 -17.68
N GLU A 111 -14.95 28.73 -18.04
CA GLU A 111 -14.24 27.97 -19.06
C GLU A 111 -13.70 26.67 -18.45
N CYS A 112 -14.45 25.58 -18.58
CA CYS A 112 -14.11 24.32 -17.92
C CYS A 112 -12.85 23.67 -18.48
N SER A 113 -12.53 23.88 -19.76
CA SER A 113 -11.29 23.38 -20.39
C SER A 113 -10.05 23.89 -19.67
N SER A 114 -9.96 25.20 -19.47
CA SER A 114 -8.90 25.83 -18.70
C SER A 114 -8.75 25.29 -17.27
N LEU A 115 -9.86 24.93 -16.61
CA LEU A 115 -9.80 24.34 -15.26
C LEU A 115 -9.27 22.90 -15.27
N ILE A 116 -9.70 22.09 -16.24
CA ILE A 116 -9.24 20.71 -16.42
C ILE A 116 -7.76 20.67 -16.79
N ASP A 117 -7.27 21.65 -17.56
CA ASP A 117 -5.87 21.76 -18.00
C ASP A 117 -4.95 22.43 -16.97
N ASN A 118 -5.45 22.66 -15.75
CA ASN A 118 -4.69 23.22 -14.63
C ASN A 118 -4.21 24.67 -14.82
N ASN A 119 -4.97 25.50 -15.54
CA ASN A 119 -4.66 26.93 -15.67
C ASN A 119 -4.91 27.65 -14.34
N LEU A 120 -3.83 28.05 -13.66
CA LEU A 120 -3.88 28.69 -12.33
C LEU A 120 -4.68 30.00 -12.31
N ILE A 121 -4.66 30.79 -13.39
CA ILE A 121 -5.39 32.05 -13.48
C ILE A 121 -6.90 31.77 -13.49
N SER A 122 -7.33 30.84 -14.35
CA SER A 122 -8.73 30.42 -14.45
C SER A 122 -9.23 29.77 -13.17
N ILE A 123 -8.39 28.95 -12.53
CA ILE A 123 -8.70 28.31 -11.23
C ILE A 123 -8.88 29.38 -10.15
N ASN A 124 -7.96 30.34 -10.02
CA ASN A 124 -8.06 31.41 -9.02
C ASN A 124 -9.31 32.28 -9.24
N LYS A 125 -9.63 32.59 -10.49
CA LYS A 125 -10.85 33.33 -10.85
C LYS A 125 -12.11 32.54 -10.47
N ALA A 126 -12.20 31.27 -10.82
CA ALA A 126 -13.36 30.43 -10.50
C ALA A 126 -13.48 30.18 -8.98
N LYS A 127 -12.35 30.00 -8.28
CA LYS A 127 -12.29 29.85 -6.82
C LYS A 127 -12.84 31.08 -6.09
N SER A 128 -12.56 32.28 -6.59
CA SER A 128 -13.07 33.53 -5.99
C SER A 128 -14.59 33.70 -6.13
N LYS A 129 -15.22 32.98 -7.06
CA LYS A 129 -16.66 33.06 -7.38
C LYS A 129 -17.22 31.67 -7.62
N ARG A 130 -17.19 30.81 -6.59
CA ARG A 130 -17.74 29.46 -6.70
C ARG A 130 -19.22 29.52 -7.05
N LEU A 131 -19.61 28.72 -8.04
CA LEU A 131 -21.00 28.61 -8.43
C LEU A 131 -21.73 27.70 -7.43
N ILE A 132 -22.74 28.24 -6.75
CA ILE A 132 -23.62 27.48 -5.86
C ILE A 132 -24.89 27.09 -6.61
N TYR A 133 -25.38 25.89 -6.34
CA TYR A 133 -26.60 25.38 -6.96
C TYR A 133 -27.84 26.18 -6.53
N SER A 134 -28.65 26.56 -7.52
CA SER A 134 -30.02 27.04 -7.32
C SER A 134 -31.00 26.12 -8.04
N GLU A 135 -32.11 25.77 -7.40
CA GLU A 135 -33.11 24.91 -8.00
C GLU A 135 -33.78 25.57 -9.22
N ARG A 136 -34.02 24.77 -10.27
CA ARG A 136 -34.63 25.23 -11.52
C ARG A 136 -35.67 24.21 -11.99
N ASN A 137 -36.72 24.73 -12.62
CA ASN A 137 -37.67 23.88 -13.33
C ASN A 137 -37.03 23.38 -14.62
N VAL A 138 -36.91 22.06 -14.74
CA VAL A 138 -36.44 21.38 -15.95
C VAL A 138 -37.60 20.69 -16.63
N SER A 139 -37.68 20.82 -17.96
CA SER A 139 -38.70 20.15 -18.76
C SER A 139 -38.47 18.63 -18.75
N MET A 140 -39.54 17.88 -18.47
CA MET A 140 -39.52 16.42 -18.34
C MET A 140 -40.04 15.67 -19.58
N SER A 141 -40.27 16.38 -20.69
CA SER A 141 -40.56 15.70 -21.96
C SER A 141 -39.33 14.92 -22.45
N CYS A 142 -39.54 13.76 -23.10
CA CYS A 142 -38.42 12.95 -23.59
C CYS A 142 -37.54 13.71 -24.58
N SER A 143 -38.13 14.56 -25.44
CA SER A 143 -37.37 15.44 -26.36
C SER A 143 -36.43 16.37 -25.58
N SER A 144 -36.90 16.97 -24.49
CA SER A 144 -36.07 17.84 -23.64
C SER A 144 -34.98 17.04 -22.91
N ILE A 145 -35.28 15.83 -22.43
CA ILE A 145 -34.28 14.94 -21.81
C ILE A 145 -33.19 14.57 -22.83
N TYR A 146 -33.58 14.17 -24.04
CA TYR A 146 -32.62 13.81 -25.10
C TYR A 146 -31.72 14.99 -25.48
N GLN A 147 -32.28 16.20 -25.59
CA GLN A 147 -31.52 17.42 -25.86
C GLN A 147 -30.51 17.77 -24.76
N ARG A 148 -30.73 17.34 -23.50
CA ARG A 148 -29.77 17.53 -22.41
C ARG A 148 -28.58 16.57 -22.44
N GLY A 149 -28.49 15.70 -23.45
CA GLY A 149 -27.29 14.93 -23.76
C GLY A 149 -27.55 13.45 -24.02
N PHE A 150 -28.67 12.91 -23.55
CA PHE A 150 -29.03 11.50 -23.70
C PHE A 150 -29.36 11.09 -25.14
N GLY A 151 -29.73 12.04 -26.01
CA GLY A 151 -30.00 11.77 -27.42
C GLY A 151 -28.73 11.57 -28.26
N ASN A 152 -27.60 12.16 -27.85
CA ASN A 152 -26.35 12.19 -28.62
C ASN A 152 -25.31 11.17 -28.12
N ILE A 153 -25.76 10.11 -27.45
CA ILE A 153 -24.89 9.07 -26.88
C ILE A 153 -24.45 8.12 -27.98
N THR A 154 -23.14 7.84 -28.05
CA THR A 154 -22.56 6.91 -29.03
C THR A 154 -22.90 5.44 -28.71
N GLU A 155 -22.80 4.55 -29.69
CA GLU A 155 -23.08 3.10 -29.53
C GLU A 155 -22.11 2.34 -28.61
N GLY A 156 -21.05 3.00 -28.13
CA GLY A 156 -20.01 2.40 -27.30
C GLY A 156 -18.93 1.70 -28.11
N SER A 157 -17.80 1.45 -27.44
CA SER A 157 -16.65 0.70 -27.97
C SER A 157 -16.90 -0.81 -28.04
N ASP A 158 -16.00 -1.55 -28.69
CA ASP A 158 -16.11 -3.03 -28.79
C ASP A 158 -16.19 -3.71 -27.42
N ILE A 159 -15.45 -3.22 -26.42
CA ILE A 159 -15.51 -3.77 -25.06
C ILE A 159 -16.86 -3.46 -24.38
N GLU A 160 -17.47 -2.30 -24.67
CA GLU A 160 -18.81 -1.94 -24.18
C GLU A 160 -19.94 -2.67 -24.92
N LYS A 161 -19.65 -3.25 -26.09
CA LYS A 161 -20.55 -4.19 -26.79
C LYS A 161 -20.41 -5.60 -26.25
N LYS A 162 -19.20 -5.96 -25.80
CA LYS A 162 -18.88 -7.27 -25.22
C LYS A 162 -19.39 -7.42 -23.78
N TYR A 163 -19.32 -6.34 -22.99
CA TYR A 163 -19.68 -6.34 -21.57
C TYR A 163 -20.62 -5.19 -21.24
N SER A 164 -21.52 -5.44 -20.28
CA SER A 164 -22.49 -4.47 -19.77
C SER A 164 -22.32 -4.29 -18.25
N LEU A 165 -22.38 -3.03 -17.83
CA LEU A 165 -22.33 -2.63 -16.42
C LEU A 165 -23.74 -2.37 -15.88
N ALA A 166 -23.95 -2.71 -14.62
CA ALA A 166 -25.13 -2.33 -13.86
C ALA A 166 -24.73 -1.42 -12.69
N TYR A 167 -25.66 -0.54 -12.29
CA TYR A 167 -25.46 0.37 -11.17
C TYR A 167 -26.71 0.40 -10.29
N ALA A 168 -26.55 0.15 -8.99
CA ALA A 168 -27.61 0.34 -8.00
C ALA A 168 -27.25 1.55 -7.13
N ARG A 169 -28.02 2.64 -7.25
CA ARG A 169 -27.71 3.91 -6.57
C ARG A 169 -28.86 4.36 -5.67
N ASN A 170 -28.52 4.63 -4.42
CA ASN A 170 -29.43 5.28 -3.46
C ASN A 170 -29.28 6.80 -3.59
N VAL A 171 -30.37 7.52 -3.83
CA VAL A 171 -30.36 8.97 -4.13
C VAL A 171 -31.26 9.77 -3.18
N TYR A 172 -30.74 10.90 -2.72
CA TYR A 172 -31.38 11.80 -1.74
C TYR A 172 -31.11 13.27 -2.09
N ASN A 173 -31.35 13.64 -3.34
CA ASN A 173 -31.10 15.00 -3.83
C ASN A 173 -32.11 15.40 -4.91
N THR A 174 -32.01 16.64 -5.40
CA THR A 174 -32.80 17.14 -6.51
C THR A 174 -32.49 16.40 -7.82
N TYR A 175 -33.52 16.27 -8.65
CA TYR A 175 -33.42 15.57 -9.94
C TYR A 175 -32.30 16.08 -10.85
N GLU A 176 -32.07 17.40 -10.94
CA GLU A 176 -31.03 17.97 -11.83
C GLU A 176 -29.64 17.41 -11.51
N ILE A 177 -29.32 17.26 -10.22
CA ILE A 177 -28.03 16.74 -9.78
C ILE A 177 -27.93 15.24 -10.11
N ILE A 178 -29.00 14.48 -9.90
CA ILE A 178 -29.04 13.04 -10.21
C ILE A 178 -28.88 12.81 -11.72
N GLU A 179 -29.57 13.61 -12.55
CA GLU A 179 -29.46 13.58 -14.00
C GLU A 179 -28.03 13.87 -14.47
N LEU A 180 -27.38 14.89 -13.90
CA LEU A 180 -25.99 15.23 -14.21
C LEU A 180 -25.03 14.06 -13.88
N ILE A 181 -25.23 13.42 -12.73
CA ILE A 181 -24.40 12.27 -12.34
C ILE A 181 -24.62 11.09 -13.30
N LEU A 182 -25.86 10.81 -13.68
CA LEU A 182 -26.17 9.79 -14.68
C LEU A 182 -25.48 10.12 -16.01
N LEU A 183 -25.62 11.35 -16.50
CA LEU A 183 -25.07 11.80 -17.78
C LEU A 183 -23.55 11.58 -17.88
N ALA A 184 -22.83 11.72 -16.77
CA ALA A 184 -21.38 11.50 -16.73
C ALA A 184 -20.96 10.05 -17.03
N GLN A 185 -21.83 9.07 -16.82
CA GLN A 185 -21.56 7.63 -17.00
C GLN A 185 -22.60 6.90 -17.87
N TYR A 186 -23.54 7.61 -18.50
CA TYR A 186 -24.63 6.99 -19.24
C TYR A 186 -24.13 6.30 -20.52
N SER A 187 -24.58 5.06 -20.73
CA SER A 187 -24.41 4.28 -21.95
C SER A 187 -25.69 3.48 -22.19
N LYS A 188 -26.06 3.29 -23.45
CA LYS A 188 -27.23 2.49 -23.86
C LYS A 188 -27.07 1.00 -23.52
N ASN A 189 -25.83 0.53 -23.38
CA ASN A 189 -25.51 -0.88 -23.12
C ASN A 189 -25.55 -1.22 -21.62
N ASN A 190 -25.56 -0.22 -20.75
CA ASN A 190 -25.52 -0.38 -19.29
C ASN A 190 -26.92 -0.23 -18.68
N TYR A 191 -27.08 -0.65 -17.42
CA TYR A 191 -28.35 -0.59 -16.69
C TYR A 191 -28.22 0.18 -15.38
N TYR A 192 -29.22 1.00 -15.07
CA TYR A 192 -29.16 1.92 -13.95
C TYR A 192 -30.41 1.76 -13.10
N CYS A 193 -30.25 1.35 -11.84
CA CYS A 193 -31.35 1.30 -10.88
C CYS A 193 -31.18 2.37 -9.81
N TYR A 194 -32.27 3.08 -9.53
CA TYR A 194 -32.32 4.13 -8.53
C TYR A 194 -33.38 3.84 -7.47
N THR A 195 -32.99 3.95 -6.21
CA THR A 195 -33.94 4.03 -5.09
C THR A 195 -33.93 5.45 -4.54
N VAL A 196 -35.09 6.10 -4.57
CA VAL A 196 -35.26 7.51 -4.18
C VAL A 196 -35.66 7.59 -2.71
N ASP A 197 -35.01 8.49 -1.99
CA ASP A 197 -35.35 8.81 -0.60
C ASP A 197 -36.80 9.34 -0.49
N SER A 198 -37.57 8.85 0.48
CA SER A 198 -38.96 9.25 0.70
C SER A 198 -39.14 10.74 1.00
N LYS A 199 -38.08 11.44 1.41
CA LYS A 199 -38.07 12.91 1.60
C LYS A 199 -38.06 13.69 0.28
N PHE A 200 -37.92 13.04 -0.89
CA PHE A 200 -37.84 13.71 -2.19
C PHE A 200 -38.92 13.22 -3.18
N PRO A 201 -40.22 13.41 -2.88
CA PRO A 201 -41.31 12.93 -3.72
C PRO A 201 -41.32 13.55 -5.13
N ASP A 202 -40.94 14.83 -5.26
CA ASP A 202 -40.83 15.50 -6.57
C ASP A 202 -39.72 14.91 -7.44
N THR A 203 -38.58 14.57 -6.82
CA THR A 203 -37.52 13.84 -7.49
C THR A 203 -38.02 12.49 -7.97
N LEU A 204 -38.77 11.73 -7.15
CA LEU A 204 -39.35 10.46 -7.58
C LEU A 204 -40.24 10.63 -8.82
N LYS A 205 -41.13 11.63 -8.82
CA LYS A 205 -42.02 11.92 -9.97
C LYS A 205 -41.21 12.19 -11.25
N LYS A 206 -40.13 12.98 -11.14
CA LYS A 206 -39.24 13.28 -12.28
C LYS A 206 -38.43 12.05 -12.71
N MET A 207 -37.94 11.24 -11.77
CA MET A 207 -37.21 10.00 -12.05
C MET A 207 -38.08 8.96 -12.76
N LYS A 208 -39.36 8.83 -12.40
CA LYS A 208 -40.32 7.97 -13.14
C LYS A 208 -40.49 8.41 -14.60
N LYS A 209 -40.55 9.73 -14.85
CA LYS A 209 -40.53 10.27 -16.21
C LYS A 209 -39.23 10.01 -16.96
N LEU A 210 -38.10 9.97 -16.26
CA LEU A 210 -36.82 9.58 -16.86
C LEU A 210 -36.81 8.11 -17.30
N GLU A 211 -37.33 7.19 -16.47
CA GLU A 211 -37.49 5.76 -16.81
C GLU A 211 -38.39 5.55 -18.03
N GLU A 212 -39.47 6.33 -18.19
CA GLU A 212 -40.30 6.31 -19.40
C GLU A 212 -39.49 6.66 -20.68
N CYS A 213 -38.50 7.56 -20.57
CA CYS A 213 -37.72 8.03 -21.72
C CYS A 213 -36.42 7.23 -21.97
N LEU A 214 -35.87 6.57 -20.95
CA LEU A 214 -34.61 5.82 -21.00
C LEU A 214 -34.85 4.36 -20.57
N PRO A 215 -35.05 3.41 -21.49
CA PRO A 215 -35.52 2.06 -21.18
C PRO A 215 -34.54 1.17 -20.39
N ASN A 216 -33.31 1.63 -20.22
CA ASN A 216 -32.26 0.99 -19.43
C ASN A 216 -32.09 1.62 -18.02
N VAL A 217 -32.95 2.59 -17.67
CA VAL A 217 -33.05 3.18 -16.33
C VAL A 217 -34.28 2.61 -15.64
N PHE A 218 -34.13 2.17 -14.40
CA PHE A 218 -35.17 1.58 -13.57
C PHE A 218 -35.31 2.33 -12.26
N ILE A 219 -36.53 2.61 -11.85
CA ILE A 219 -36.82 3.24 -10.57
C ILE A 219 -37.45 2.23 -9.63
N ASN A 220 -36.84 2.05 -8.47
CA ASN A 220 -37.46 1.25 -7.42
C ASN A 220 -38.78 1.88 -7.00
N LYS A 221 -39.84 1.08 -6.95
CA LYS A 221 -41.18 1.51 -6.52
C LYS A 221 -41.20 1.84 -5.03
N ASN A 222 -40.36 1.16 -4.25
CA ASN A 222 -40.21 1.41 -2.83
C ASN A 222 -39.41 2.69 -2.62
N GLN A 223 -39.85 3.50 -1.66
CA GLN A 223 -39.10 4.63 -1.14
C GLN A 223 -38.73 4.35 0.31
N TYR A 224 -37.55 4.80 0.71
CA TYR A 224 -37.04 4.65 2.06
C TYR A 224 -36.57 5.99 2.60
N ASP A 225 -36.74 6.22 3.90
CA ASP A 225 -36.20 7.40 4.58
C ASP A 225 -34.73 7.14 4.93
N PHE A 226 -33.82 7.40 3.97
CA PHE A 226 -32.39 7.18 4.18
C PHE A 226 -31.88 8.10 5.30
N LYS A 227 -31.15 7.52 6.25
CA LYS A 227 -30.55 8.25 7.37
C LYS A 227 -29.04 8.29 7.24
N SER A 228 -28.42 9.29 7.86
CA SER A 228 -26.97 9.47 7.86
C SER A 228 -26.21 8.32 8.52
N ASN A 229 -26.90 7.49 9.31
CA ASN A 229 -26.36 6.30 9.97
C ASN A 229 -26.32 5.05 9.08
N GLY A 230 -26.81 5.12 7.84
CA GLY A 230 -26.82 4.00 6.89
C GLY A 230 -28.17 3.28 6.77
N LYS A 231 -29.19 3.70 7.52
CA LYS A 231 -30.51 3.06 7.51
C LYS A 231 -31.11 2.97 6.10
N PHE A 232 -31.68 1.80 5.81
CA PHE A 232 -32.25 1.35 4.54
C PHE A 232 -31.30 1.26 3.35
N SER A 233 -30.03 1.65 3.49
CA SER A 233 -29.07 1.68 2.37
C SER A 233 -28.92 0.31 1.71
N SER A 234 -28.62 -0.73 2.50
CA SER A 234 -28.44 -2.10 2.00
C SER A 234 -29.74 -2.73 1.47
N ILE A 235 -30.89 -2.43 2.10
CA ILE A 235 -32.20 -2.92 1.66
C ILE A 235 -32.55 -2.34 0.28
N ALA A 236 -32.35 -1.03 0.10
CA ALA A 236 -32.57 -0.36 -1.16
C ALA A 236 -31.64 -0.86 -2.29
N HIS A 237 -30.38 -1.16 -1.97
CA HIS A 237 -29.47 -1.82 -2.92
C HIS A 237 -29.96 -3.22 -3.29
N PHE A 238 -30.40 -4.01 -2.32
CA PHE A 238 -30.92 -5.37 -2.57
C PHE A 238 -32.17 -5.37 -3.45
N ASP A 239 -33.08 -4.41 -3.27
CA ASP A 239 -34.23 -4.24 -4.17
C ASP A 239 -33.79 -3.89 -5.59
N CYS A 240 -32.81 -3.01 -5.73
CA CYS A 240 -32.24 -2.71 -7.03
C CYS A 240 -31.56 -3.93 -7.68
N MET A 241 -30.89 -4.79 -6.90
CA MET A 241 -30.34 -6.05 -7.42
C MET A 241 -31.46 -6.92 -8.04
N LYS A 242 -32.59 -7.08 -7.36
CA LYS A 242 -33.75 -7.84 -7.87
C LYS A 242 -34.30 -7.27 -9.18
N LEU A 243 -34.38 -5.94 -9.30
CA LEU A 243 -34.84 -5.29 -10.53
C LEU A 243 -33.85 -5.48 -11.68
N LEU A 244 -32.56 -5.32 -11.40
CA LEU A 244 -31.49 -5.42 -12.38
C LEU A 244 -31.30 -6.86 -12.88
N LEU A 245 -31.51 -7.89 -12.07
CA LEU A 245 -31.37 -9.29 -12.48
C LEU A 245 -32.32 -9.70 -13.63
N LYS A 246 -33.40 -8.92 -13.87
CA LYS A 246 -34.30 -9.09 -15.03
C LYS A 246 -33.65 -8.72 -16.37
N LYS A 247 -32.45 -8.15 -16.34
CA LYS A 247 -31.66 -7.73 -17.50
C LYS A 247 -30.32 -8.44 -17.50
N GLN A 248 -29.65 -8.46 -18.65
CA GLN A 248 -28.36 -9.13 -18.84
C GLN A 248 -27.23 -8.11 -18.73
N TRP A 249 -26.36 -8.29 -17.74
CA TRP A 249 -25.19 -7.46 -17.44
C TRP A 249 -24.15 -8.30 -16.70
N ASP A 250 -22.89 -7.90 -16.76
CA ASP A 250 -21.77 -8.69 -16.27
C ASP A 250 -21.32 -8.30 -14.86
N TYR A 251 -21.35 -7.00 -14.56
CA TYR A 251 -20.80 -6.46 -13.31
C TYR A 251 -21.65 -5.33 -12.73
N LEU A 252 -21.96 -5.40 -11.44
CA LEU A 252 -22.79 -4.45 -10.70
C LEU A 252 -21.93 -3.61 -9.74
N TYR A 253 -22.11 -2.28 -9.78
CA TYR A 253 -21.65 -1.39 -8.73
C TYR A 253 -22.79 -0.96 -7.79
N LEU A 254 -22.53 -1.03 -6.49
CA LEU A 254 -23.35 -0.36 -5.48
C LEU A 254 -22.80 1.03 -5.24
N LEU A 255 -23.65 2.06 -5.30
CA LEU A 255 -23.23 3.45 -5.19
C LEU A 255 -24.17 4.24 -4.26
N GLN A 256 -23.63 5.27 -3.63
CA GLN A 256 -24.35 6.30 -2.88
C GLN A 256 -24.53 7.55 -3.75
N MET A 257 -25.33 8.52 -3.31
CA MET A 257 -25.61 9.77 -4.03
C MET A 257 -24.33 10.49 -4.49
N ASP A 258 -23.37 10.65 -3.58
CA ASP A 258 -22.18 11.48 -3.76
C ASP A 258 -21.03 10.78 -4.54
N ASP A 259 -21.24 9.54 -5.02
CA ASP A 259 -20.25 8.81 -5.81
C ASP A 259 -20.20 9.30 -7.26
N ILE A 260 -19.18 10.07 -7.59
CA ILE A 260 -19.03 10.65 -8.92
C ILE A 260 -18.03 9.81 -9.72
N VAL A 261 -18.41 9.43 -10.93
CA VAL A 261 -17.54 8.67 -11.82
C VAL A 261 -16.28 9.48 -12.18
N ILE A 262 -15.12 8.84 -12.16
CA ILE A 262 -13.82 9.45 -12.53
C ILE A 262 -13.04 8.65 -13.58
N LYS A 263 -13.67 7.61 -14.13
CA LYS A 263 -13.18 6.76 -15.23
C LYS A 263 -14.29 6.55 -16.26
N THR A 264 -13.96 6.55 -17.54
CA THR A 264 -14.96 6.30 -18.61
C THR A 264 -15.51 4.87 -18.50
N ASN A 265 -16.68 4.59 -19.08
CA ASN A 265 -17.26 3.24 -19.11
C ASN A 265 -16.28 2.23 -19.73
N ARG A 266 -15.64 2.60 -20.84
CA ARG A 266 -14.56 1.83 -21.47
C ARG A 266 -13.39 1.58 -20.52
N GLN A 267 -12.87 2.60 -19.85
CA GLN A 267 -11.78 2.44 -18.87
C GLN A 267 -12.15 1.50 -17.71
N ILE A 268 -13.37 1.62 -17.18
CA ILE A 268 -13.86 0.72 -16.12
C ILE A 268 -13.85 -0.73 -16.62
N LEU A 269 -14.39 -0.99 -17.81
CA LEU A 269 -14.41 -2.32 -18.41
C LEU A 269 -13.01 -2.88 -18.72
N GLU A 270 -12.08 -2.06 -19.21
CA GLU A 270 -10.70 -2.49 -19.47
C GLU A 270 -9.98 -2.87 -18.16
N ILE A 271 -10.20 -2.09 -17.10
CA ILE A 271 -9.67 -2.41 -15.77
C ILE A 271 -10.34 -3.68 -15.21
N LEU A 272 -11.65 -3.84 -15.37
CA LEU A 272 -12.34 -5.08 -14.96
C LEU A 272 -11.79 -6.28 -15.73
N GLU A 273 -11.60 -6.18 -17.04
CA GLU A 273 -11.00 -7.26 -17.83
C GLU A 273 -9.56 -7.57 -17.36
N ALA A 274 -8.75 -6.54 -17.07
CA ALA A 274 -7.39 -6.71 -16.56
C ALA A 274 -7.32 -7.31 -15.15
N THR A 275 -8.24 -6.94 -14.25
CA THR A 275 -8.34 -7.56 -12.91
C THR A 275 -8.96 -8.95 -12.97
N GLY A 276 -9.65 -9.27 -14.07
CA GLY A 276 -10.44 -10.48 -14.20
C GLY A 276 -11.77 -10.38 -13.47
N PHE A 277 -12.41 -9.21 -13.42
CA PHE A 277 -13.72 -8.97 -12.81
C PHE A 277 -13.77 -9.42 -11.33
N THR A 278 -12.75 -9.05 -10.56
CA THR A 278 -12.67 -9.39 -9.12
C THR A 278 -13.75 -8.67 -8.33
N LEU A 279 -14.11 -9.19 -7.15
CA LEU A 279 -14.80 -8.42 -6.12
C LEU A 279 -14.00 -7.14 -5.83
N ASP A 280 -14.60 -5.97 -5.98
CA ASP A 280 -13.98 -4.71 -5.59
C ASP A 280 -14.68 -4.19 -4.34
N MET A 281 -14.08 -4.46 -3.19
CA MET A 281 -14.67 -4.15 -1.90
C MET A 281 -13.58 -3.77 -0.90
N ALA A 282 -13.87 -2.73 -0.12
CA ALA A 282 -13.00 -2.34 0.98
C ALA A 282 -13.23 -3.27 2.18
N PHE A 283 -12.14 -3.66 2.82
CA PHE A 283 -12.17 -4.37 4.11
C PHE A 283 -11.28 -3.65 5.13
N THR A 284 -11.70 -3.65 6.39
CA THR A 284 -10.95 -3.09 7.52
C THR A 284 -10.95 -4.05 8.70
N ASN A 285 -9.78 -4.28 9.30
CA ASN A 285 -9.65 -5.07 10.52
C ASN A 285 -9.86 -4.19 11.76
N GLU A 286 -11.12 -3.94 12.10
CA GLU A 286 -11.50 -3.07 13.23
C GLU A 286 -12.58 -3.71 14.12
N PRO A 287 -12.23 -4.74 14.93
CA PRO A 287 -13.21 -5.46 15.75
C PRO A 287 -13.98 -4.57 16.73
N ASN A 288 -13.32 -3.56 17.31
CA ASN A 288 -13.95 -2.63 18.25
C ASN A 288 -15.00 -1.75 17.55
N VAL A 289 -14.73 -1.32 16.32
CA VAL A 289 -15.70 -0.55 15.53
C VAL A 289 -16.88 -1.45 15.16
N ILE A 290 -16.64 -2.69 14.76
CA ILE A 290 -17.71 -3.65 14.46
C ILE A 290 -18.63 -3.86 15.69
N LYS A 291 -18.05 -3.99 16.88
CA LYS A 291 -18.80 -4.11 18.16
C LYS A 291 -19.73 -2.92 18.45
N GLN A 292 -19.40 -1.74 17.94
CA GLN A 292 -20.22 -0.53 18.13
C GLN A 292 -21.32 -0.37 17.06
N ARG A 293 -21.33 -1.24 16.04
CA ARG A 293 -22.18 -1.11 14.85
C ARG A 293 -23.11 -2.30 14.62
N VAL A 294 -22.97 -3.33 15.43
CA VAL A 294 -23.79 -4.54 15.41
C VAL A 294 -24.43 -4.71 16.78
N ASP A 295 -25.74 -4.93 16.79
CA ASP A 295 -26.44 -5.31 18.02
C ASP A 295 -26.23 -6.81 18.28
N PHE A 296 -25.22 -7.13 19.08
CA PHE A 296 -24.90 -8.50 19.47
C PHE A 296 -25.89 -9.09 20.49
N SER A 297 -26.89 -8.34 20.95
CA SER A 297 -27.99 -8.91 21.75
C SER A 297 -28.99 -9.69 20.88
N LEU A 298 -29.02 -9.42 19.57
CA LEU A 298 -29.79 -10.16 18.59
C LEU A 298 -29.11 -11.49 18.22
N PRO A 299 -29.89 -12.53 17.86
CA PRO A 299 -29.33 -13.79 17.43
C PRO A 299 -28.76 -13.68 16.01
N TRP A 300 -27.51 -14.12 15.83
CA TRP A 300 -26.77 -14.05 14.56
C TRP A 300 -26.37 -15.43 14.03
N THR A 301 -26.97 -16.51 14.56
CA THR A 301 -26.74 -17.86 14.02
C THR A 301 -27.40 -18.03 12.66
N TYR A 302 -26.85 -18.88 11.79
CA TYR A 302 -27.49 -19.13 10.49
C TYR A 302 -28.91 -19.72 10.64
N LYS A 303 -29.16 -20.46 11.73
CA LYS A 303 -30.49 -20.95 12.10
C LYS A 303 -31.46 -19.81 12.36
N ASP A 304 -31.10 -18.87 13.24
CA ASP A 304 -31.97 -17.76 13.64
C ASP A 304 -32.18 -16.76 12.50
N LEU A 305 -31.18 -16.59 11.65
CA LEU A 305 -31.28 -15.76 10.44
C LEU A 305 -32.13 -16.39 9.34
N ASN A 306 -32.49 -17.68 9.44
CA ASN A 306 -33.21 -18.44 8.42
C ASN A 306 -32.63 -18.23 7.00
N ILE A 307 -31.29 -18.25 6.90
CA ILE A 307 -30.58 -17.78 5.70
C ILE A 307 -30.62 -18.79 4.54
N PHE A 308 -30.73 -20.08 4.85
CA PHE A 308 -30.73 -21.14 3.84
C PHE A 308 -32.14 -21.41 3.35
N LEU A 309 -32.33 -21.49 2.03
CA LEU A 309 -33.63 -21.75 1.42
C LEU A 309 -34.03 -23.23 1.58
N LYS A 310 -35.33 -23.51 1.51
CA LYS A 310 -35.87 -24.88 1.55
C LYS A 310 -35.19 -25.74 0.48
N GLY A 311 -34.61 -26.87 0.89
CA GLY A 311 -33.87 -27.79 0.01
C GLY A 311 -32.34 -27.61 0.05
N ASP A 312 -31.83 -26.56 0.69
CA ASP A 312 -30.39 -26.41 0.92
C ASP A 312 -29.89 -27.46 1.93
N TYR A 313 -28.88 -28.25 1.54
CA TYR A 313 -28.34 -29.33 2.36
C TYR A 313 -27.76 -28.85 3.70
N ARG A 314 -27.33 -27.58 3.80
CA ARG A 314 -26.73 -26.99 5.02
C ARG A 314 -27.72 -26.89 6.16
N ILE A 315 -29.03 -26.88 5.87
CA ILE A 315 -30.10 -26.92 6.88
C ILE A 315 -30.01 -28.20 7.72
N ASN A 316 -29.51 -29.30 7.16
CA ASN A 316 -29.42 -30.58 7.86
C ASN A 316 -28.10 -30.77 8.62
N ILE A 317 -27.26 -29.73 8.74
CA ILE A 317 -25.94 -29.80 9.39
C ILE A 317 -25.92 -28.90 10.63
N PRO A 318 -26.18 -29.43 11.84
CA PRO A 318 -26.21 -28.64 13.09
C PRO A 318 -24.92 -27.85 13.34
N ASN A 319 -23.76 -28.41 12.99
CA ASN A 319 -22.45 -27.74 13.12
C ASN A 319 -22.29 -26.52 12.21
N ILE A 320 -23.11 -26.40 11.16
CA ILE A 320 -23.21 -25.20 10.34
C ILE A 320 -24.26 -24.27 10.94
N LEU A 321 -25.48 -24.77 11.17
CA LEU A 321 -26.61 -23.96 11.63
C LEU A 321 -26.36 -23.21 12.95
N ASN A 322 -25.63 -23.82 13.89
CA ASN A 322 -25.34 -23.23 15.20
C ASN A 322 -24.18 -22.21 15.17
N LYS A 323 -23.49 -22.04 14.03
CA LYS A 323 -22.45 -21.01 13.88
C LYS A 323 -23.10 -19.65 13.63
N SER A 324 -22.44 -18.60 14.11
CA SER A 324 -22.83 -17.22 13.84
C SER A 324 -22.06 -16.63 12.68
N VAL A 325 -22.70 -15.69 11.97
CA VAL A 325 -22.01 -14.84 10.99
C VAL A 325 -20.87 -14.08 11.67
N VAL A 326 -19.75 -13.95 10.95
CA VAL A 326 -18.60 -13.17 11.41
C VAL A 326 -18.54 -11.88 10.62
N PHE A 327 -18.78 -10.76 11.32
CA PHE A 327 -18.86 -9.46 10.69
C PHE A 327 -17.51 -8.96 10.19
N HIS A 328 -17.54 -8.34 9.01
CA HIS A 328 -16.45 -7.55 8.49
C HIS A 328 -16.95 -6.15 8.13
N LYS A 329 -16.07 -5.16 8.25
CA LYS A 329 -16.34 -3.77 7.93
C LYS A 329 -15.62 -3.35 6.66
N GLY A 330 -16.22 -2.42 5.93
CA GLY A 330 -15.68 -1.85 4.71
C GLY A 330 -16.22 -0.46 4.39
N LEU A 331 -16.57 -0.26 3.13
CA LEU A 331 -17.28 0.90 2.61
C LEU A 331 -18.44 0.42 1.75
N VAL A 332 -19.49 1.23 1.66
CA VAL A 332 -20.68 0.92 0.85
C VAL A 332 -20.35 0.68 -0.63
N PRO A 333 -19.59 1.54 -1.33
CA PRO A 333 -19.35 1.30 -2.74
C PRO A 333 -18.51 0.07 -2.95
N SER A 334 -19.04 -0.80 -3.78
CA SER A 334 -18.44 -2.06 -4.09
C SER A 334 -18.84 -2.50 -5.50
N GLY A 335 -18.00 -3.31 -6.11
CA GLY A 335 -18.20 -3.94 -7.40
C GLY A 335 -18.29 -5.46 -7.26
N MET A 336 -19.29 -6.07 -7.90
CA MET A 336 -19.56 -7.50 -7.83
C MET A 336 -19.95 -8.05 -9.20
N ARG A 337 -19.59 -9.30 -9.47
CA ARG A 337 -20.08 -9.99 -10.67
C ARG A 337 -21.55 -10.36 -10.54
N ARG A 338 -22.18 -10.58 -11.69
CA ARG A 338 -23.55 -11.08 -11.80
C ARG A 338 -23.81 -12.32 -10.96
N GLU A 339 -22.93 -13.32 -10.99
CA GLU A 339 -23.17 -14.59 -10.30
C GLU A 339 -23.23 -14.44 -8.78
N SER A 340 -22.46 -13.50 -8.22
CA SER A 340 -22.54 -13.16 -6.78
C SER A 340 -23.91 -12.57 -6.43
N ILE A 341 -24.45 -11.71 -7.30
CA ILE A 341 -25.76 -11.07 -7.11
C ILE A 341 -26.90 -12.07 -7.31
N GLU A 342 -26.81 -12.94 -8.31
CA GLU A 342 -27.76 -14.03 -8.52
C GLU A 342 -27.84 -14.93 -7.29
N TYR A 343 -26.68 -15.28 -6.71
CA TYR A 343 -26.65 -16.08 -5.50
C TYR A 343 -27.29 -15.36 -4.29
N LEU A 344 -26.94 -14.09 -4.07
CA LEU A 344 -27.50 -13.28 -2.99
C LEU A 344 -29.03 -13.15 -3.07
N VAL A 345 -29.59 -13.08 -4.28
CA VAL A 345 -31.02 -12.88 -4.51
C VAL A 345 -31.80 -14.20 -4.56
N ASN A 346 -31.25 -15.23 -5.21
CA ASN A 346 -31.99 -16.44 -5.57
C ASN A 346 -31.61 -17.68 -4.74
N ASN A 347 -30.42 -17.72 -4.12
CA ASN A 347 -29.91 -18.94 -3.48
C ASN A 347 -29.92 -18.87 -1.95
N ILE A 348 -30.04 -17.69 -1.36
CA ILE A 348 -30.13 -17.50 0.10
C ILE A 348 -31.20 -16.45 0.44
N ASN A 349 -31.74 -16.52 1.66
CA ASN A 349 -32.68 -15.55 2.19
C ASN A 349 -32.01 -14.62 3.20
N ILE A 350 -31.59 -13.44 2.76
CA ILE A 350 -30.94 -12.45 3.63
C ILE A 350 -31.91 -11.46 4.30
N THR A 351 -33.23 -11.70 4.23
CA THR A 351 -34.24 -10.74 4.72
C THR A 351 -34.09 -10.46 6.22
N THR A 352 -34.01 -11.51 7.05
CA THR A 352 -33.82 -11.37 8.51
C THR A 352 -32.49 -10.70 8.82
N PHE A 353 -31.41 -11.08 8.12
CA PHE A 353 -30.08 -10.47 8.26
C PHE A 353 -30.11 -8.97 7.97
N LEU A 354 -30.70 -8.56 6.84
CA LEU A 354 -30.84 -7.15 6.47
C LEU A 354 -31.68 -6.37 7.49
N ASN A 355 -32.82 -6.93 7.94
CA ASN A 355 -33.70 -6.26 8.89
C ASN A 355 -33.05 -6.10 10.27
N GLN A 356 -32.37 -7.13 10.79
CA GLN A 356 -31.66 -7.05 12.07
C GLN A 356 -30.51 -6.05 12.04
N LEU A 357 -29.79 -5.98 10.92
CA LEU A 357 -28.67 -5.04 10.77
C LEU A 357 -29.14 -3.59 10.55
N ASN A 358 -30.37 -3.40 10.07
CA ASN A 358 -30.98 -2.10 9.78
C ASN A 358 -31.48 -1.38 11.06
N SER A 359 -30.53 -0.92 11.88
CA SER A 359 -30.80 -0.28 13.18
C SER A 359 -31.22 1.18 13.06
N GLU A 360 -32.11 1.62 13.96
CA GLU A 360 -32.40 3.05 14.19
C GLU A 360 -31.28 3.76 14.95
N ILE A 361 -30.56 3.03 15.82
CA ILE A 361 -29.65 3.60 16.83
C ILE A 361 -28.19 3.50 16.36
N LEU A 362 -27.79 2.36 15.80
CA LEU A 362 -26.39 2.09 15.48
C LEU A 362 -25.98 2.79 14.16
N TYR A 363 -24.71 3.20 14.08
CA TYR A 363 -24.17 3.95 12.94
C TYR A 363 -23.28 3.09 12.04
N GLY A 364 -23.40 3.22 10.71
CA GLY A 364 -22.49 2.61 9.74
C GLY A 364 -22.64 1.11 9.60
N HIS A 365 -23.87 0.60 9.76
CA HIS A 365 -24.22 -0.81 9.60
C HIS A 365 -24.31 -1.22 8.10
N ASP A 366 -24.54 -0.25 7.20
CA ASP A 366 -24.48 -0.41 5.76
C ASP A 366 -23.06 -0.69 5.23
N GLU A 367 -22.04 -0.32 6.00
CA GLU A 367 -20.63 -0.66 5.75
C GLU A 367 -20.25 -2.08 6.20
N LEU A 368 -21.21 -2.87 6.71
CA LEU A 368 -20.99 -4.23 7.19
C LEU A 368 -21.68 -5.30 6.34
N THR A 369 -22.79 -4.96 5.68
CA THR A 369 -23.70 -5.95 5.07
C THR A 369 -22.98 -6.84 4.06
N TRP A 370 -22.45 -6.23 2.99
CA TRP A 370 -21.90 -6.98 1.87
C TRP A 370 -20.55 -7.60 2.20
N GLN A 371 -19.75 -6.90 2.99
CA GLN A 371 -18.46 -7.37 3.50
C GLN A 371 -18.61 -8.65 4.30
N THR A 372 -19.62 -8.72 5.16
CA THR A 372 -19.91 -9.90 5.97
C THR A 372 -20.32 -11.06 5.08
N LEU A 373 -21.29 -10.87 4.19
CA LEU A 373 -21.80 -11.94 3.34
C LEU A 373 -20.75 -12.48 2.35
N LEU A 374 -19.95 -11.60 1.74
CA LEU A 374 -18.95 -11.95 0.72
C LEU A 374 -17.59 -12.38 1.30
N THR A 375 -17.51 -12.56 2.61
CA THR A 375 -16.35 -13.17 3.29
C THR A 375 -16.74 -14.34 4.18
N ASP A 376 -17.97 -14.81 4.03
CA ASP A 376 -18.51 -15.91 4.78
C ASP A 376 -18.22 -17.24 4.07
N ASP A 377 -17.26 -17.99 4.61
CA ASP A 377 -16.83 -19.29 4.09
C ASP A 377 -17.94 -20.35 4.07
N ILE A 378 -19.01 -20.18 4.87
CA ILE A 378 -20.15 -21.10 4.94
C ILE A 378 -21.18 -20.77 3.87
N LEU A 379 -21.47 -19.48 3.66
CA LEU A 379 -22.33 -19.06 2.56
C LEU A 379 -21.66 -19.37 1.21
N ASN A 380 -20.34 -19.22 1.14
CA ASN A 380 -19.51 -19.56 -0.01
C ASN A 380 -20.05 -18.95 -1.32
N ILE A 381 -20.41 -17.66 -1.26
CA ILE A 381 -20.99 -16.92 -2.39
C ILE A 381 -19.99 -16.93 -3.56
N PRO A 382 -20.43 -17.08 -4.82
CA PRO A 382 -19.55 -16.97 -5.98
C PRO A 382 -18.72 -15.68 -5.93
N ASN A 383 -17.43 -15.78 -6.24
CA ASN A 383 -16.46 -14.67 -6.18
C ASN A 383 -16.22 -14.06 -4.78
N SER A 384 -16.82 -14.57 -3.70
CA SER A 384 -16.52 -14.21 -2.29
C SER A 384 -15.04 -14.37 -1.97
N VAL A 385 -14.53 -13.78 -0.89
CA VAL A 385 -13.13 -13.88 -0.48
C VAL A 385 -13.04 -14.71 0.80
N PRO A 386 -12.26 -15.81 0.85
CA PRO A 386 -12.15 -16.61 2.06
C PRO A 386 -11.73 -15.74 3.24
N ARG A 387 -12.35 -15.93 4.40
CA ARG A 387 -12.22 -15.03 5.55
C ARG A 387 -10.76 -14.75 5.93
N ASN A 388 -9.95 -15.80 5.97
CA ASN A 388 -8.53 -15.72 6.34
C ASN A 388 -7.65 -15.11 5.24
N CYS A 389 -8.17 -14.94 4.03
CA CYS A 389 -7.48 -14.41 2.85
C CYS A 389 -7.80 -12.93 2.59
N VAL A 390 -8.80 -12.36 3.29
CA VAL A 390 -9.34 -11.02 3.03
C VAL A 390 -8.24 -9.95 3.02
N PHE A 391 -7.46 -9.84 4.09
CA PHE A 391 -6.44 -8.78 4.20
C PHE A 391 -5.17 -9.04 3.37
N ILE A 392 -5.00 -10.25 2.84
CA ILE A 392 -3.90 -10.61 1.94
C ILE A 392 -4.22 -10.16 0.53
N TYR A 393 -5.42 -10.47 0.04
CA TYR A 393 -5.80 -10.21 -1.35
C TYR A 393 -6.64 -8.94 -1.52
N HIS A 394 -7.21 -8.39 -0.46
CA HIS A 394 -7.95 -7.12 -0.49
C HIS A 394 -7.45 -6.17 0.61
N PRO A 395 -6.15 -5.83 0.65
CA PRO A 395 -5.67 -4.79 1.54
C PRO A 395 -6.35 -3.46 1.20
N ARG A 396 -6.56 -2.62 2.21
CA ARG A 396 -7.31 -1.36 2.07
C ARG A 396 -6.79 -0.44 0.95
N SER A 397 -5.48 -0.51 0.68
CA SER A 397 -4.76 0.29 -0.33
C SER A 397 -5.10 -0.07 -1.78
N THR A 398 -5.70 -1.24 -2.04
CA THR A 398 -5.98 -1.74 -3.40
C THR A 398 -7.45 -1.65 -3.78
N TYR A 399 -8.28 -1.08 -2.90
CA TYR A 399 -9.69 -0.78 -3.14
C TYR A 399 -9.86 0.24 -4.29
N LEU A 400 -10.70 -0.07 -5.28
CA LEU A 400 -10.85 0.74 -6.49
C LEU A 400 -12.19 1.48 -6.58
N SER A 401 -13.22 1.06 -5.84
CA SER A 401 -14.56 1.62 -6.07
C SER A 401 -14.68 3.09 -5.67
N ARG A 402 -13.94 3.60 -4.68
CA ARG A 402 -14.08 5.02 -4.27
C ARG A 402 -12.78 5.64 -3.77
N LYS A 403 -12.39 6.75 -4.39
CA LYS A 403 -11.42 7.70 -3.84
C LYS A 403 -12.05 8.54 -2.74
N VAL A 404 -11.48 8.52 -1.54
CA VAL A 404 -11.82 9.42 -0.44
C VAL A 404 -10.55 10.10 0.06
N ILE A 405 -10.62 11.41 0.29
CA ILE A 405 -9.54 12.20 0.88
C ILE A 405 -9.97 12.59 2.28
N TRP A 406 -9.41 11.92 3.29
CA TRP A 406 -9.74 12.13 4.71
C TRP A 406 -8.99 13.32 5.31
N TYR A 407 -9.53 13.90 6.37
CA TYR A 407 -8.85 14.94 7.16
C TYR A 407 -7.45 14.50 7.58
N GLY A 408 -6.50 15.44 7.54
CA GLY A 408 -5.08 15.17 7.72
C GLY A 408 -4.32 14.85 6.42
N THR A 409 -5.02 14.54 5.32
CA THR A 409 -4.41 14.50 3.98
C THR A 409 -4.59 15.85 3.27
N PRO A 410 -3.63 16.26 2.41
CA PRO A 410 -3.74 17.52 1.65
C PRO A 410 -5.03 17.58 0.84
N CYS A 411 -5.88 18.56 1.15
CA CYS A 411 -7.11 18.85 0.42
C CYS A 411 -6.94 20.15 -0.35
N SER A 412 -7.01 20.08 -1.68
CA SER A 412 -6.74 21.24 -2.57
C SER A 412 -7.70 22.41 -2.34
N THR A 413 -8.95 22.13 -1.96
CA THR A 413 -9.94 23.15 -1.62
C THR A 413 -9.82 23.66 -0.18
N LYS A 414 -9.21 22.87 0.71
CA LYS A 414 -9.25 23.03 2.19
C LYS A 414 -10.67 23.01 2.77
N ILE A 415 -11.67 22.55 2.01
CA ILE A 415 -13.06 22.44 2.46
C ILE A 415 -13.28 21.02 2.94
N TYR A 416 -13.71 20.85 4.19
CA TYR A 416 -13.98 19.55 4.78
C TYR A 416 -15.41 19.49 5.32
N HIS A 417 -16.10 18.39 5.08
CA HIS A 417 -17.38 18.07 5.71
C HIS A 417 -17.28 16.69 6.36
N HIS A 418 -17.61 16.58 7.65
CA HIS A 418 -17.42 15.36 8.45
C HIS A 418 -16.03 14.75 8.29
N SER A 419 -14.99 15.58 8.33
CA SER A 419 -13.59 15.16 8.16
C SER A 419 -13.26 14.57 6.78
N ILE A 420 -14.06 14.86 5.75
CA ILE A 420 -13.80 14.43 4.37
C ILE A 420 -13.66 15.66 3.47
N CYS A 421 -12.59 15.70 2.68
CA CYS A 421 -12.31 16.76 1.72
C CYS A 421 -13.41 16.82 0.65
N THR A 422 -13.95 18.01 0.43
CA THR A 422 -14.93 18.29 -0.63
C THR A 422 -14.21 18.88 -1.83
N TRP A 423 -14.42 18.27 -2.98
CA TRP A 423 -13.76 18.66 -4.23
C TRP A 423 -14.39 19.91 -4.84
N GLY A 424 -13.57 20.68 -5.53
CA GLY A 424 -13.96 21.91 -6.20
C GLY A 424 -13.07 22.15 -7.43
N VAL A 425 -13.11 23.37 -7.99
CA VAL A 425 -12.35 23.70 -9.20
C VAL A 425 -10.85 23.42 -9.09
N GLU A 426 -10.27 23.52 -7.89
CA GLU A 426 -8.84 23.25 -7.63
C GLU A 426 -8.48 21.75 -7.67
N SER A 427 -9.48 20.88 -7.53
CA SER A 427 -9.28 19.42 -7.52
C SER A 427 -9.35 18.81 -8.92
N LEU A 428 -9.97 19.48 -9.90
CA LEU A 428 -10.34 18.89 -11.20
C LEU A 428 -9.17 18.25 -11.93
N ASN A 429 -8.02 18.92 -12.02
CA ASN A 429 -6.86 18.36 -12.69
C ASN A 429 -6.30 17.11 -11.96
N GLN A 430 -6.31 17.10 -10.62
CA GLN A 430 -5.81 15.97 -9.82
C GLN A 430 -6.68 14.72 -9.96
N ILE A 431 -8.00 14.89 -10.07
CA ILE A 431 -8.95 13.77 -10.15
C ILE A 431 -8.68 12.88 -11.38
N LYS A 432 -8.18 13.44 -12.48
CA LYS A 432 -7.80 12.68 -13.70
C LYS A 432 -6.82 11.55 -13.40
N ASN A 433 -5.92 11.77 -12.43
CA ASN A 433 -4.79 10.88 -12.13
C ASN A 433 -5.11 9.84 -11.06
N TYR A 434 -6.27 9.89 -10.41
CA TYR A 434 -6.65 8.88 -9.43
C TYR A 434 -6.90 7.52 -10.08
N GLY A 435 -6.52 6.43 -9.41
CA GLY A 435 -6.61 5.07 -9.93
C GLY A 435 -7.98 4.42 -9.72
N GLU A 436 -8.80 5.00 -8.85
CA GLU A 436 -10.14 4.54 -8.48
C GLU A 436 -11.18 4.83 -9.60
N MET A 437 -12.33 4.17 -9.53
CA MET A 437 -13.43 4.29 -10.50
C MET A 437 -14.34 5.47 -10.22
N TYR A 438 -14.59 5.73 -8.92
CA TYR A 438 -15.42 6.82 -8.44
C TYR A 438 -14.67 7.66 -7.41
N GLY A 439 -15.20 8.86 -7.19
CA GLY A 439 -14.67 9.85 -6.29
C GLY A 439 -15.73 10.39 -5.33
N TYR A 440 -15.30 10.70 -4.11
CA TYR A 440 -16.14 11.27 -3.06
C TYR A 440 -15.45 12.53 -2.48
N ARG A 441 -16.00 13.74 -2.62
CA ARG A 441 -17.26 14.11 -3.29
C ARG A 441 -17.25 15.57 -3.78
N PHE A 442 -18.11 15.89 -4.74
CA PHE A 442 -18.53 17.26 -5.01
C PHE A 442 -19.79 17.56 -4.20
N LYS A 443 -19.91 18.77 -3.64
CA LYS A 443 -21.16 19.24 -3.03
C LYS A 443 -21.69 20.47 -3.77
N SER A 444 -22.96 20.43 -4.13
CA SER A 444 -23.65 21.47 -4.90
C SER A 444 -23.79 22.81 -4.14
N ASP A 445 -23.79 22.74 -2.81
CA ASP A 445 -23.77 23.89 -1.88
C ASP A 445 -22.35 24.49 -1.69
N SER A 446 -21.32 23.85 -2.24
CA SER A 446 -19.91 24.24 -2.09
C SER A 446 -19.29 24.68 -3.41
N ASP A 447 -19.45 23.88 -4.47
CA ASP A 447 -18.96 24.18 -5.82
C ASP A 447 -19.70 23.35 -6.90
N PHE A 448 -20.90 23.81 -7.25
CA PHE A 448 -21.69 23.21 -8.32
C PHE A 448 -21.04 23.39 -9.70
N GLY A 449 -20.28 24.47 -9.90
CA GLY A 449 -19.53 24.73 -11.13
C GLY A 449 -18.51 23.63 -11.41
N ALA A 450 -17.75 23.23 -10.40
CA ALA A 450 -16.80 22.13 -10.51
C ALA A 450 -17.48 20.79 -10.86
N LEU A 451 -18.61 20.47 -10.22
CA LEU A 451 -19.39 19.27 -10.57
C LEU A 451 -19.83 19.30 -12.04
N LYS A 452 -20.39 20.42 -12.52
CA LYS A 452 -20.83 20.53 -13.91
C LYS A 452 -19.67 20.45 -14.90
N CYS A 453 -18.53 21.08 -14.60
CA CYS A 453 -17.33 20.96 -15.43
C CYS A 453 -16.86 19.50 -15.51
N TRP A 454 -16.81 18.81 -14.38
CA TRP A 454 -16.38 17.40 -14.32
C TRP A 454 -17.34 16.46 -15.07
N VAL A 455 -18.65 16.62 -14.85
CA VAL A 455 -19.68 15.82 -15.54
C VAL A 455 -19.58 16.00 -17.06
N ASN A 456 -19.43 17.24 -17.54
CA ASN A 456 -19.29 17.51 -18.97
C ASN A 456 -17.97 16.95 -19.53
N TYR A 457 -16.89 17.02 -18.77
CA TYR A 457 -15.63 16.39 -19.14
C TYR A 457 -15.79 14.87 -19.31
N MET A 458 -16.41 14.19 -18.34
CA MET A 458 -16.66 12.74 -18.41
C MET A 458 -17.62 12.36 -19.54
N TYR A 459 -18.69 13.14 -19.76
CA TYR A 459 -19.59 12.97 -20.90
C TYR A 459 -18.86 13.05 -22.24
N GLN A 460 -17.99 14.06 -22.41
CA GLN A 460 -17.18 14.21 -23.63
C GLN A 460 -16.16 13.07 -23.78
N ARG A 461 -15.53 12.62 -22.70
CA ARG A 461 -14.59 11.47 -22.73
C ARG A 461 -15.26 10.15 -23.11
N ASN A 462 -16.49 9.91 -22.65
CA ASN A 462 -17.22 8.70 -22.98
C ASN A 462 -17.65 8.66 -24.45
N ASN A 463 -17.91 9.81 -25.09
CA ASN A 463 -18.61 9.85 -26.38
C ASN A 463 -17.80 10.44 -27.55
N PHE A 464 -16.91 11.40 -27.30
CA PHE A 464 -16.37 12.26 -28.37
C PHE A 464 -14.87 12.47 -28.36
N MET A 465 -14.21 12.30 -27.20
CA MET A 465 -12.76 12.46 -27.11
C MET A 465 -12.03 11.16 -27.45
N LYS A 466 -10.74 11.27 -27.75
CA LYS A 466 -9.85 10.13 -27.89
C LYS A 466 -9.80 9.34 -26.58
N HIS A 467 -9.86 8.02 -26.69
CA HIS A 467 -9.73 7.13 -25.55
C HIS A 467 -8.30 7.15 -24.99
N GLU A 468 -8.19 7.23 -23.67
CA GLU A 468 -6.93 7.13 -22.93
C GLU A 468 -6.90 5.82 -22.14
N VAL A 469 -5.96 4.95 -22.49
CA VAL A 469 -5.84 3.64 -21.85
C VAL A 469 -5.32 3.80 -20.43
N PRO A 470 -5.99 3.22 -19.43
CA PRO A 470 -5.48 3.25 -18.06
C PRO A 470 -4.25 2.34 -17.95
N ASN A 471 -3.48 2.47 -16.86
CA ASN A 471 -2.35 1.57 -16.58
C ASN A 471 -2.86 0.17 -16.17
N LEU A 472 -3.29 -0.64 -17.14
CA LEU A 472 -3.86 -1.97 -16.94
C LEU A 472 -2.91 -2.93 -16.23
N TRP A 473 -1.61 -2.72 -16.32
CA TRP A 473 -0.62 -3.55 -15.63
C TRP A 473 -0.64 -3.34 -14.11
N TYR A 474 -0.83 -2.10 -13.67
CA TYR A 474 -1.03 -1.81 -12.25
C TYR A 474 -2.21 -2.62 -11.72
N TYR A 475 -3.37 -2.53 -12.38
CA TYR A 475 -4.59 -3.24 -11.97
C TYR A 475 -4.43 -4.76 -12.04
N TYR A 476 -3.83 -5.27 -13.11
CA TYR A 476 -3.54 -6.70 -13.29
C TYR A 476 -2.70 -7.27 -12.15
N ASN A 477 -1.77 -6.49 -11.57
CA ASN A 477 -0.89 -6.97 -10.50
C ASN A 477 -1.44 -6.73 -9.09
N LEU A 478 -2.63 -6.18 -8.94
CA LEU A 478 -3.23 -6.01 -7.61
C LEU A 478 -3.46 -7.38 -6.95
N PRO A 479 -3.33 -7.48 -5.61
CA PRO A 479 -3.54 -8.71 -4.87
C PRO A 479 -4.87 -9.42 -5.18
N GLN A 480 -5.98 -8.68 -5.32
CA GLN A 480 -7.27 -9.28 -5.66
C GLN A 480 -7.27 -9.93 -7.05
N SER A 481 -6.51 -9.37 -7.99
CA SER A 481 -6.35 -9.92 -9.34
C SER A 481 -5.48 -11.18 -9.34
N ILE A 482 -4.50 -11.25 -8.43
CA ILE A 482 -3.71 -12.47 -8.20
C ILE A 482 -4.61 -13.59 -7.68
N LEU A 483 -5.50 -13.29 -6.71
CA LEU A 483 -6.46 -14.27 -6.19
C LEU A 483 -7.34 -14.85 -7.30
N GLU A 484 -7.88 -13.98 -8.16
CA GLU A 484 -8.75 -14.41 -9.26
C GLU A 484 -8.01 -15.29 -10.27
N ARG A 485 -6.75 -14.98 -10.58
CA ARG A 485 -5.93 -15.85 -11.44
C ARG A 485 -5.67 -17.21 -10.79
N LYS A 486 -5.36 -17.25 -9.49
CA LYS A 486 -5.16 -18.50 -8.74
C LYS A 486 -6.43 -19.36 -8.70
N ARG A 487 -7.60 -18.74 -8.59
CA ARG A 487 -8.90 -19.42 -8.68
C ARG A 487 -9.10 -20.05 -10.05
N LYS A 488 -8.88 -19.28 -11.11
CA LYS A 488 -9.01 -19.78 -12.49
C LYS A 488 -8.03 -20.93 -12.79
N SER A 489 -6.87 -20.96 -12.15
CA SER A 489 -5.90 -22.06 -12.28
C SER A 489 -6.13 -23.22 -11.30
N ASN A 490 -7.20 -23.22 -10.50
CA ASN A 490 -7.46 -24.20 -9.43
C ASN A 490 -6.29 -24.41 -8.45
N ASP A 491 -5.46 -23.39 -8.24
CA ASP A 491 -4.30 -23.46 -7.34
C ASP A 491 -4.71 -23.17 -5.89
N LEU A 492 -5.58 -24.04 -5.36
CA LEU A 492 -6.08 -23.96 -3.97
C LEU A 492 -4.94 -24.06 -2.97
N LYS A 493 -3.89 -24.81 -3.30
CA LYS A 493 -2.72 -24.99 -2.44
C LYS A 493 -1.98 -23.67 -2.25
N SER A 494 -1.73 -22.86 -3.29
CA SER A 494 -1.07 -21.55 -3.12
C SER A 494 -1.97 -20.44 -2.57
N ILE A 495 -3.29 -20.58 -2.68
CA ILE A 495 -4.24 -19.72 -1.96
C ILE A 495 -4.12 -19.99 -0.45
N ASN A 496 -4.06 -21.26 -0.07
CA ASN A 496 -4.02 -21.72 1.32
C ASN A 496 -2.61 -21.89 1.92
N LEU A 497 -1.52 -21.83 1.15
CA LEU A 497 -0.14 -21.92 1.68
C LEU A 497 0.19 -20.73 2.61
N TYR A 498 -0.59 -19.65 2.55
CA TYR A 498 -0.54 -18.56 3.53
C TYR A 498 -1.19 -18.91 4.89
N ILE A 499 -1.83 -20.08 5.02
CA ILE A 499 -2.76 -20.44 6.11
C ILE A 499 -2.18 -21.46 7.09
N GLN A 500 -1.02 -22.07 6.84
CA GLN A 500 -0.44 -22.96 7.86
C GLN A 500 -0.12 -22.13 9.10
N ALA A 501 -1.03 -22.15 10.06
CA ALA A 501 -0.75 -21.86 11.44
C ALA A 501 0.23 -22.96 11.85
N GLU A 502 1.53 -22.66 11.76
CA GLU A 502 2.54 -23.48 12.39
C GLU A 502 2.12 -23.63 13.85
N ILE A 503 1.98 -24.87 14.30
CA ILE A 503 1.87 -25.16 15.72
C ILE A 503 3.21 -24.71 16.30
N LYS A 504 3.22 -23.56 16.98
CA LYS A 504 4.41 -23.07 17.64
C LYS A 504 4.69 -23.98 18.82
N ASP A 505 5.79 -24.72 18.74
CA ASP A 505 6.31 -25.38 19.92
C ASP A 505 6.84 -24.31 20.87
N THR A 506 6.18 -24.17 22.01
CA THR A 506 6.47 -23.18 23.05
C THR A 506 7.38 -23.73 24.14
N SER A 507 7.95 -24.93 23.95
CA SER A 507 8.88 -25.53 24.90
C SER A 507 10.03 -24.57 25.26
N GLY A 508 10.21 -24.33 26.56
CA GLY A 508 11.21 -23.40 27.09
C GLY A 508 10.88 -21.90 26.99
N MET A 509 9.74 -21.49 26.44
CA MET A 509 9.33 -20.08 26.38
C MET A 509 8.62 -19.62 27.65
N ILE A 510 8.92 -18.40 28.12
CA ILE A 510 8.34 -17.84 29.34
C ILE A 510 7.18 -16.92 28.96
N LYS A 511 5.96 -17.22 29.42
CA LYS A 511 4.75 -16.47 29.04
C LYS A 511 4.77 -14.98 29.42
N LYS A 512 5.53 -14.63 30.46
CA LYS A 512 5.76 -13.24 30.92
C LYS A 512 7.20 -13.05 31.38
N PRO A 513 8.17 -12.89 30.45
CA PRO A 513 9.56 -12.76 30.83
C PRO A 513 9.85 -11.41 31.52
N PHE A 514 9.04 -10.37 31.24
CA PHE A 514 9.33 -9.01 31.67
C PHE A 514 8.73 -8.61 33.03
N ASN A 515 8.01 -9.50 33.73
CA ASN A 515 7.34 -9.29 35.04
C ASN A 515 6.95 -7.82 35.33
N ILE A 516 5.80 -7.38 34.81
CA ILE A 516 5.26 -6.04 35.04
C ILE A 516 3.83 -6.13 35.60
N ASN A 517 3.52 -5.25 36.56
CA ASN A 517 2.18 -5.13 37.14
C ASN A 517 1.22 -4.34 36.22
N LEU A 518 1.16 -4.73 34.95
CA LEU A 518 0.25 -4.20 33.94
C LEU A 518 -0.38 -5.35 33.14
N ASP A 519 -1.63 -5.17 32.72
CA ASP A 519 -2.29 -6.01 31.74
C ASP A 519 -1.98 -5.45 30.34
N CYS A 520 -0.83 -5.84 29.81
CA CYS A 520 -0.35 -5.35 28.52
C CYS A 520 -1.32 -5.68 27.38
N LYS A 521 -2.08 -6.78 27.47
CA LYS A 521 -3.10 -7.12 26.47
C LYS A 521 -4.21 -6.07 26.42
N LYS A 522 -4.69 -5.57 27.57
CA LYS A 522 -5.67 -4.48 27.63
C LYS A 522 -5.17 -3.19 26.99
N LEU A 523 -3.88 -2.88 27.16
CA LEU A 523 -3.28 -1.70 26.53
C LEU A 523 -3.16 -1.86 25.01
N ILE A 524 -2.77 -3.05 24.53
CA ILE A 524 -2.64 -3.35 23.10
C ILE A 524 -3.99 -3.35 22.37
N ILE A 525 -5.07 -3.79 23.01
CA ILE A 525 -6.43 -3.78 22.41
C ILE A 525 -7.19 -2.46 22.59
N GLU A 526 -6.55 -1.44 23.16
CA GLU A 526 -7.12 -0.11 23.38
C GLU A 526 -8.30 -0.08 24.39
N ASP A 527 -8.17 -0.76 25.54
CA ASP A 527 -9.10 -0.61 26.66
C ASP A 527 -8.96 0.80 27.27
N GLU A 528 -9.85 1.71 26.86
CA GLU A 528 -9.82 3.13 27.24
C GLU A 528 -9.84 3.35 28.76
N LYS A 529 -10.67 2.59 29.49
CA LYS A 529 -10.77 2.69 30.96
C LYS A 529 -9.45 2.28 31.61
N TYR A 530 -8.86 1.19 31.13
CA TYR A 530 -7.59 0.72 31.66
C TYR A 530 -6.43 1.65 31.30
N ILE A 531 -6.37 2.13 30.06
CA ILE A 531 -5.37 3.11 29.61
C ILE A 531 -5.44 4.38 30.47
N ASN A 532 -6.64 4.94 30.69
CA ASN A 532 -6.80 6.15 31.50
C ASN A 532 -6.38 5.93 32.96
N LYS A 533 -6.62 4.74 33.52
CA LYS A 533 -6.11 4.36 34.85
C LYS A 533 -4.57 4.33 34.88
N VAL A 534 -3.94 3.74 33.85
CA VAL A 534 -2.47 3.60 33.80
C VAL A 534 -1.77 4.94 33.49
N LYS A 535 -2.38 5.80 32.66
CA LYS A 535 -1.86 7.16 32.37
C LYS A 535 -1.67 8.01 33.64
N ILE A 536 -2.59 7.89 34.60
CA ILE A 536 -2.55 8.66 35.86
C ILE A 536 -1.34 8.26 36.71
N LYS A 537 -0.98 6.98 36.70
CA LYS A 537 0.15 6.43 37.46
C LYS A 537 1.02 5.56 36.57
N ARG A 538 1.82 6.20 35.72
CA ARG A 538 2.78 5.52 34.85
C ARG A 538 3.86 4.84 35.69
N ILE A 539 4.35 3.71 35.19
CA ILE A 539 5.51 3.04 35.76
C ILE A 539 6.75 3.65 35.12
N THR A 540 7.61 4.26 35.92
CA THR A 540 8.92 4.78 35.50
C THR A 540 10.00 3.74 35.76
N PHE A 541 11.13 3.86 35.06
CA PHE A 541 12.25 2.95 35.25
C PHE A 541 12.95 3.16 36.59
N GLU A 542 13.22 2.05 37.29
CA GLU A 542 14.04 2.00 38.49
C GLU A 542 15.24 1.10 38.20
N ASN A 543 16.45 1.61 38.40
CA ASN A 543 17.66 0.84 38.15
C ASN A 543 17.80 -0.28 39.19
N LYS A 544 17.83 -1.53 38.74
CA LYS A 544 17.97 -2.73 39.59
C LYS A 544 19.20 -3.51 39.18
N THR A 545 19.91 -4.05 40.16
CA THR A 545 21.00 -5.00 39.89
C THR A 545 20.38 -6.34 39.50
N LEU A 546 20.72 -6.84 38.31
CA LEU A 546 20.26 -8.14 37.83
C LEU A 546 21.35 -9.21 38.05
N PRO A 547 21.00 -10.45 38.40
CA PRO A 547 21.95 -11.56 38.38
C PRO A 547 22.44 -11.85 36.96
N MET A 548 23.76 -11.93 36.79
CA MET A 548 24.45 -12.00 35.49
C MET A 548 25.00 -13.39 35.15
N ASP A 549 24.73 -14.41 35.98
CA ASP A 549 25.03 -15.78 35.62
C ASP A 549 24.10 -16.29 34.50
N CYS A 550 24.59 -17.19 33.65
CA CYS A 550 23.83 -17.66 32.49
C CYS A 550 22.48 -18.30 32.85
N PRO A 551 22.35 -19.16 33.89
CA PRO A 551 21.05 -19.65 34.33
C PRO A 551 20.04 -18.55 34.65
N SER A 552 20.47 -17.48 35.31
CA SER A 552 19.61 -16.31 35.57
C SER A 552 19.24 -15.54 34.31
N ILE A 553 20.16 -15.38 33.35
CA ILE A 553 19.88 -14.75 32.05
C ILE A 553 18.86 -15.58 31.26
N TYR A 554 19.04 -16.90 31.17
CA TYR A 554 18.10 -17.80 30.48
C TYR A 554 16.71 -17.79 31.13
N LYS A 555 16.64 -17.73 32.47
CA LYS A 555 15.37 -17.56 33.20
C LYS A 555 14.65 -16.24 32.92
N ARG A 556 15.30 -15.27 32.26
CA ARG A 556 14.65 -14.04 31.78
C ARG A 556 14.13 -14.14 30.35
N GLY A 557 14.25 -15.29 29.69
CA GLY A 557 13.51 -15.63 28.48
C GLY A 557 14.35 -15.95 27.25
N PHE A 558 15.68 -15.87 27.34
CA PHE A 558 16.56 -16.27 26.24
C PHE A 558 16.58 -17.79 26.09
N ASN A 559 16.07 -18.30 24.97
CA ASN A 559 16.17 -19.70 24.60
C ASN A 559 17.10 -19.85 23.39
N VAL A 560 18.26 -20.47 23.61
CA VAL A 560 19.25 -20.76 22.56
C VAL A 560 18.82 -21.88 21.61
N ASN A 561 17.84 -22.70 22.01
CA ASN A 561 17.29 -23.82 21.23
C ASN A 561 15.89 -23.48 20.68
N GLN A 562 15.59 -22.20 20.48
CA GLN A 562 14.31 -21.75 19.96
C GLN A 562 14.02 -22.33 18.56
N ASN A 563 12.79 -22.80 18.35
CA ASN A 563 12.31 -23.20 17.03
C ASN A 563 12.13 -21.99 16.11
N LEU A 564 12.74 -22.07 14.93
CA LEU A 564 12.72 -21.01 13.92
C LEU A 564 11.62 -21.28 12.88
N SER A 565 10.95 -20.22 12.41
CA SER A 565 10.11 -20.33 11.22
C SER A 565 10.96 -20.59 9.97
N ASP A 566 10.34 -21.07 8.88
CA ASP A 566 11.07 -21.40 7.65
C ASP A 566 11.88 -20.21 7.09
N ILE A 567 11.36 -18.99 7.17
CA ILE A 567 12.08 -17.80 6.70
C ILE A 567 13.25 -17.43 7.63
N GLU A 568 13.11 -17.63 8.94
CA GLU A 568 14.17 -17.40 9.94
C GLU A 568 15.26 -18.48 9.88
N LYS A 569 14.97 -19.66 9.32
CA LYS A 569 15.99 -20.67 8.97
C LYS A 569 16.73 -20.30 7.68
N LYS A 570 16.01 -19.71 6.72
CA LYS A 570 16.52 -19.35 5.40
C LYS A 570 17.45 -18.14 5.44
N TYR A 571 17.14 -17.15 6.28
CA TYR A 571 17.88 -15.90 6.38
C TYR A 571 18.21 -15.52 7.83
N SER A 572 19.29 -14.76 8.01
CA SER A 572 19.76 -14.25 9.30
C SER A 572 19.86 -12.72 9.29
N LEU A 573 19.47 -12.09 10.40
CA LEU A 573 19.62 -10.66 10.64
C LEU A 573 20.83 -10.36 11.51
N ALA A 574 21.51 -9.26 11.23
CA ALA A 574 22.50 -8.66 12.12
C ALA A 574 22.01 -7.31 12.65
N PHE A 575 22.39 -7.00 13.89
CA PHE A 575 22.07 -5.74 14.56
C PHE A 575 23.37 -5.16 15.14
N ALA A 576 23.71 -3.93 14.77
CA ALA A 576 24.82 -3.18 15.36
C ALA A 576 24.27 -1.99 16.13
N THR A 577 24.36 -2.05 17.46
CA THR A 577 23.74 -1.04 18.34
C THR A 577 24.80 -0.31 19.17
N ASN A 578 24.81 1.01 19.09
CA ASN A 578 25.60 1.84 20.01
C ASN A 578 24.79 2.06 21.30
N ILE A 579 25.36 1.69 22.45
CA ILE A 579 24.68 1.71 23.75
C ILE A 579 25.48 2.48 24.80
N TYR A 580 24.78 3.18 25.68
CA TYR A 580 25.41 4.05 26.67
C TYR A 580 24.74 4.03 28.05
N LYS A 581 23.64 3.30 28.27
CA LYS A 581 23.01 3.21 29.60
C LYS A 581 22.08 2.00 29.75
N GLN A 582 21.88 1.61 31.01
CA GLN A 582 20.81 0.73 31.51
C GLN A 582 20.76 -0.66 30.84
N TYR A 583 21.52 -1.61 31.39
CA TYR A 583 21.56 -3.00 30.92
C TYR A 583 20.17 -3.65 30.80
N GLU A 584 19.28 -3.47 31.78
CA GLU A 584 17.92 -4.06 31.74
C GLU A 584 17.14 -3.67 30.48
N LEU A 585 17.30 -2.44 29.99
CA LEU A 585 16.60 -1.98 28.79
C LEU A 585 17.21 -2.57 27.53
N ILE A 586 18.54 -2.71 27.49
CA ILE A 586 19.26 -3.35 26.40
C ILE A 586 18.87 -4.82 26.30
N GLU A 587 18.87 -5.54 27.43
CA GLU A 587 18.42 -6.92 27.52
C GLU A 587 16.95 -7.06 27.06
N LEU A 588 16.08 -6.16 27.48
CA LEU A 588 14.67 -6.15 27.07
C LEU A 588 14.49 -5.98 25.57
N LYS A 589 15.21 -5.05 24.95
CA LYS A 589 15.17 -4.83 23.49
C LYS A 589 15.76 -6.00 22.71
N LEU A 590 16.85 -6.58 23.23
CA LEU A 590 17.44 -7.79 22.67
C LEU A 590 16.42 -8.92 22.71
N LEU A 591 15.78 -9.18 23.84
CA LEU A 591 14.80 -10.25 23.98
C LEU A 591 13.61 -10.11 23.04
N ALA A 592 13.18 -8.88 22.74
CA ALA A 592 12.10 -8.61 21.79
C ALA A 592 12.45 -8.99 20.33
N THR A 593 13.74 -9.13 20.02
CA THR A 593 14.25 -9.47 18.68
C THR A 593 15.18 -10.69 18.69
N TYR A 594 15.35 -11.38 19.81
CA TYR A 594 16.34 -12.44 19.92
C TYR A 594 15.97 -13.64 19.03
N SER A 595 16.99 -14.23 18.44
CA SER A 595 16.91 -15.47 17.68
C SER A 595 18.31 -16.07 17.65
N PRO A 596 18.46 -17.39 17.86
CA PRO A 596 19.77 -18.05 17.80
C PRO A 596 20.43 -17.98 16.42
N ASN A 597 19.67 -17.75 15.34
CA ASN A 597 20.21 -17.62 13.98
C ASN A 597 20.72 -16.20 13.67
N ASN A 598 20.29 -15.20 14.43
CA ASN A 598 20.65 -13.79 14.23
C ASN A 598 21.93 -13.42 14.99
N HIS A 599 22.51 -12.27 14.63
CA HIS A 599 23.78 -11.77 15.19
C HIS A 599 23.62 -10.38 15.80
N TYR A 600 24.12 -10.19 17.02
CA TYR A 600 23.93 -8.93 17.76
C TYR A 600 25.27 -8.37 18.20
N CYS A 601 25.68 -7.24 17.64
CA CYS A 601 26.89 -6.54 18.03
C CYS A 601 26.54 -5.27 18.81
N TYR A 602 27.15 -5.10 19.99
CA TYR A 602 26.94 -3.92 20.81
C TYR A 602 28.26 -3.18 21.05
N MET A 603 28.26 -1.89 20.71
CA MET A 603 29.35 -0.98 21.06
C MET A 603 28.98 -0.22 22.31
N VAL A 604 29.78 -0.38 23.36
CA VAL A 604 29.54 0.27 24.65
C VAL A 604 30.35 1.55 24.72
N ASP A 605 29.67 2.65 25.04
CA ASP A 605 30.32 3.93 25.33
C ASP A 605 31.31 3.77 26.50
N SER A 606 32.55 4.19 26.29
CA SER A 606 33.66 4.11 27.26
C SER A 606 33.37 4.77 28.62
N LYS A 607 32.42 5.72 28.67
CA LYS A 607 31.98 6.35 29.93
C LYS A 607 31.19 5.42 30.86
N ASN A 608 30.85 4.20 30.42
CA ASN A 608 30.00 3.28 31.17
C ASN A 608 30.70 1.92 31.41
N PRO A 609 31.77 1.88 32.23
CA PRO A 609 32.53 0.65 32.48
C PRO A 609 31.68 -0.46 33.11
N LYS A 610 30.73 -0.12 34.00
CA LYS A 610 29.81 -1.11 34.59
C LYS A 610 28.95 -1.80 33.51
N LEU A 611 28.38 -1.02 32.59
CA LEU A 611 27.60 -1.55 31.48
C LEU A 611 28.45 -2.45 30.58
N PHE A 612 29.71 -2.05 30.34
CA PHE A 612 30.64 -2.87 29.56
C PHE A 612 30.82 -4.25 30.21
N GLU A 613 31.10 -4.31 31.51
CA GLU A 613 31.23 -5.58 32.23
C GLU A 613 29.94 -6.43 32.18
N GLU A 614 28.77 -5.81 32.36
CA GLU A 614 27.47 -6.50 32.26
C GLU A 614 27.27 -7.11 30.85
N MET A 615 27.62 -6.37 29.80
CA MET A 615 27.53 -6.85 28.42
C MET A 615 28.55 -7.96 28.10
N ILE A 616 29.75 -7.93 28.71
CA ILE A 616 30.73 -9.02 28.62
C ILE A 616 30.16 -10.31 29.24
N GLN A 617 29.44 -10.23 30.36
CA GLN A 617 28.80 -11.42 30.93
C GLN A 617 27.68 -11.94 30.02
N LEU A 618 26.91 -11.05 29.38
CA LEU A 618 25.89 -11.44 28.41
C LEU A 618 26.48 -12.18 27.20
N GLU A 619 27.59 -11.69 26.63
CA GLU A 619 28.32 -12.36 25.53
C GLU A 619 28.77 -13.78 25.89
N LYS A 620 29.22 -14.01 27.13
CA LYS A 620 29.60 -15.35 27.59
C LYS A 620 28.43 -16.33 27.60
N CYS A 621 27.20 -15.84 27.80
CA CYS A 621 25.99 -16.66 27.86
C CYS A 621 25.28 -16.79 26.50
N LEU A 622 25.39 -15.79 25.63
CA LEU A 622 24.75 -15.76 24.32
C LEU A 622 25.82 -15.66 23.23
N PRO A 623 26.28 -16.78 22.62
CA PRO A 623 27.45 -16.79 21.72
C PRO A 623 27.25 -16.06 20.38
N ASN A 624 26.02 -15.66 20.06
CA ASN A 624 25.67 -14.82 18.92
C ASN A 624 25.56 -13.31 19.26
N VAL A 625 25.85 -12.95 20.52
CA VAL A 625 26.08 -11.58 20.98
C VAL A 625 27.58 -11.29 20.95
N TYR A 626 27.98 -10.11 20.48
CA TYR A 626 29.37 -9.72 20.31
C TYR A 626 29.62 -8.34 20.89
N ILE A 627 30.64 -8.23 21.73
CA ILE A 627 31.04 -6.97 22.37
C ILE A 627 32.47 -6.65 21.98
N PRO A 628 32.72 -5.83 20.94
CA PRO A 628 34.08 -5.41 20.62
C PRO A 628 34.75 -4.81 21.87
N ARG A 629 36.00 -5.22 22.12
CA ARG A 629 36.76 -4.75 23.29
C ARG A 629 37.25 -3.30 23.14
N ILE A 630 37.31 -2.81 21.91
CA ILE A 630 37.54 -1.40 21.62
C ILE A 630 36.30 -0.59 22.03
N GLN A 631 36.52 0.49 22.75
CA GLN A 631 35.47 1.39 23.22
C GLN A 631 35.78 2.81 22.74
N TYR A 632 34.73 3.61 22.56
CA TYR A 632 34.86 5.02 22.21
C TYR A 632 34.03 5.87 23.18
N ASP A 633 34.45 7.11 23.41
CA ASP A 633 33.65 8.12 24.12
C ASP A 633 32.61 8.70 23.15
N MET A 634 31.40 8.17 23.16
CA MET A 634 30.36 8.56 22.21
C MET A 634 29.64 9.81 22.69
N LYS A 635 29.55 10.84 21.85
CA LYS A 635 28.93 12.13 22.23
C LYS A 635 27.55 12.31 21.59
N SER A 636 26.70 13.11 22.24
CA SER A 636 25.33 13.39 21.75
C SER A 636 25.27 14.16 20.43
N ASN A 637 26.38 14.76 20.00
CA ASN A 637 26.52 15.42 18.70
C ASN A 637 26.85 14.45 17.54
N GLY A 638 27.03 13.14 17.82
CA GLY A 638 27.36 12.12 16.83
C GLY A 638 28.82 11.63 16.87
N GLU A 639 29.69 12.26 17.66
CA GLU A 639 31.10 11.87 17.75
C GLU A 639 31.26 10.41 18.17
N ASN A 640 32.15 9.72 17.47
CA ASN A 640 32.51 8.31 17.57
C ASN A 640 31.40 7.30 17.27
N GLY A 641 30.17 7.74 16.96
CA GLY A 641 29.04 6.85 16.67
C GLY A 641 29.26 6.00 15.40
N SER A 642 29.73 6.61 14.32
CA SER A 642 30.02 5.91 13.06
C SER A 642 31.24 4.98 13.15
N LEU A 643 32.27 5.39 13.90
CA LEU A 643 33.45 4.55 14.17
C LEU A 643 33.04 3.30 14.95
N ALA A 644 32.18 3.45 15.95
CA ALA A 644 31.63 2.35 16.72
C ALA A 644 30.86 1.35 15.83
N HIS A 645 29.91 1.83 15.02
CA HIS A 645 29.21 0.97 14.07
C HIS A 645 30.16 0.23 13.11
N TYR A 646 31.22 0.89 12.65
CA TYR A 646 32.22 0.26 11.79
C TYR A 646 33.00 -0.87 12.49
N GLU A 647 33.30 -0.75 13.78
CA GLU A 647 33.86 -1.87 14.57
C GLU A 647 32.92 -3.07 14.60
N CYS A 648 31.62 -2.82 14.79
CA CYS A 648 30.62 -3.88 14.69
C CYS A 648 30.54 -4.49 13.29
N MET A 649 30.61 -3.68 12.23
CA MET A 649 30.67 -4.20 10.85
C MET A 649 31.86 -5.14 10.67
N LYS A 650 33.07 -4.75 11.12
CA LYS A 650 34.27 -5.61 11.06
C LYS A 650 34.10 -6.93 11.80
N ARG A 651 33.35 -6.95 12.90
CA ARG A 651 33.03 -8.18 13.64
C ARG A 651 31.99 -9.04 12.92
N LEU A 652 30.96 -8.40 12.35
CA LEU A 652 29.79 -9.07 11.77
C LEU A 652 30.05 -9.64 10.38
N VAL A 653 30.92 -9.05 9.55
CA VAL A 653 31.29 -9.63 8.23
C VAL A 653 31.92 -11.03 8.33
N LYS A 654 32.36 -11.43 9.54
CA LYS A 654 32.87 -12.77 9.83
C LYS A 654 31.76 -13.79 10.13
N THR A 655 30.49 -13.37 10.14
CA THR A 655 29.32 -14.21 10.41
C THR A 655 28.43 -14.33 9.18
N ASN A 656 27.43 -15.21 9.25
CA ASN A 656 26.55 -15.50 8.11
C ASN A 656 25.19 -14.80 8.21
N PHE A 657 25.21 -13.47 8.32
CA PHE A 657 24.01 -12.65 8.24
C PHE A 657 23.68 -12.25 6.79
N ASP A 658 22.42 -11.96 6.48
CA ASP A 658 21.97 -11.47 5.16
C ASP A 658 21.74 -9.96 5.14
N TYR A 659 21.31 -9.39 6.27
CA TYR A 659 20.95 -7.98 6.38
C TYR A 659 21.32 -7.39 7.75
N LEU A 660 21.90 -6.19 7.76
CA LEU A 660 22.38 -5.48 8.95
C LEU A 660 21.52 -4.24 9.24
N PHE A 661 21.04 -4.10 10.47
CA PHE A 661 20.48 -2.86 10.99
C PHE A 661 21.50 -2.12 11.86
N LEU A 662 21.72 -0.84 11.57
CA LEU A 662 22.46 0.08 12.44
C LEU A 662 21.46 0.79 13.36
N LEU A 663 21.65 0.66 14.67
CA LEU A 663 20.72 1.14 15.69
C LEU A 663 21.42 1.96 16.77
N GLN A 664 20.63 2.74 17.50
CA GLN A 664 21.03 3.52 18.67
C GLN A 664 20.39 2.98 19.95
N ASN A 665 20.90 3.43 21.10
CA ASN A 665 20.42 3.01 22.42
C ASN A 665 18.91 3.15 22.60
N ASP A 666 18.26 4.17 22.05
CA ASP A 666 16.83 4.43 22.29
C ASP A 666 15.93 3.81 21.19
N ASP A 667 16.51 3.11 20.21
CA ASP A 667 15.76 2.44 19.17
C ASP A 667 15.16 1.12 19.71
N MET A 668 13.85 0.91 19.50
CA MET A 668 13.15 -0.32 19.87
C MET A 668 12.44 -0.92 18.66
N ALA A 669 12.44 -2.25 18.53
CA ALA A 669 11.74 -2.93 17.44
C ALA A 669 10.22 -2.69 17.49
N LEU A 670 9.60 -2.59 16.31
CA LEU A 670 8.16 -2.55 16.07
C LEU A 670 7.64 -3.79 15.36
N LYS A 671 8.54 -4.70 14.96
CA LYS A 671 8.29 -5.89 14.15
C LYS A 671 9.07 -7.06 14.73
N THR A 672 8.54 -8.27 14.60
CA THR A 672 9.28 -9.50 14.94
C THR A 672 10.32 -9.82 13.85
N ASN A 673 11.29 -10.69 14.14
CA ASN A 673 12.28 -11.13 13.15
C ASN A 673 11.65 -11.70 11.88
N ARG A 674 10.64 -12.57 12.04
CA ARG A 674 9.85 -13.10 10.92
C ARG A 674 9.22 -11.99 10.07
N GLU A 675 8.62 -10.97 10.69
CA GLU A 675 8.05 -9.84 9.94
C GLU A 675 9.13 -9.04 9.20
N LEU A 676 10.27 -8.75 9.86
CA LEU A 676 11.39 -8.05 9.24
C LEU A 676 11.88 -8.82 8.01
N LEU A 677 12.09 -10.14 8.13
CA LEU A 677 12.56 -10.97 7.02
C LEU A 677 11.56 -11.07 5.88
N GLU A 678 10.26 -11.23 6.16
CA GLU A 678 9.24 -11.28 5.10
C GLU A 678 9.14 -9.94 4.35
N ILE A 679 9.27 -8.83 5.08
CA ILE A 679 9.32 -7.49 4.49
C ILE A 679 10.58 -7.33 3.63
N LEU A 680 11.76 -7.65 4.16
CA LEU A 680 13.03 -7.53 3.46
C LEU A 680 13.07 -8.42 2.20
N GLU A 681 12.60 -9.66 2.29
CA GLU A 681 12.51 -10.56 1.14
C GLU A 681 11.59 -9.96 0.05
N SER A 682 10.43 -9.41 0.43
CA SER A 682 9.53 -8.72 -0.52
C SER A 682 10.20 -7.51 -1.19
N MET A 683 11.21 -6.93 -0.54
CA MET A 683 11.97 -5.78 -1.03
C MET A 683 13.26 -6.19 -1.74
N ASN A 684 13.51 -7.49 -1.96
CA ASN A 684 14.78 -8.00 -2.49
C ASN A 684 15.99 -7.55 -1.65
N PHE A 685 15.81 -7.44 -0.32
CA PHE A 685 16.80 -6.91 0.61
C PHE A 685 17.36 -5.57 0.13
N ALA A 686 16.48 -4.64 -0.23
CA ALA A 686 16.89 -3.29 -0.58
C ALA A 686 17.52 -2.58 0.62
N MET A 687 18.46 -1.67 0.36
CA MET A 687 18.94 -0.74 1.37
C MET A 687 17.77 0.13 1.85
N ASP A 688 17.67 0.34 3.16
CA ASP A 688 16.72 1.25 3.75
C ASP A 688 17.46 2.34 4.54
N MET A 689 17.47 3.53 3.96
CA MET A 689 18.23 4.67 4.47
C MET A 689 17.50 5.96 4.12
N ARG A 690 17.49 6.92 5.04
CA ARG A 690 17.10 8.28 4.66
C ARG A 690 18.26 8.95 3.94
N ILE A 691 18.02 9.41 2.72
CA ILE A 691 19.00 10.20 1.95
C ILE A 691 18.35 11.52 1.52
N THR A 692 19.05 12.61 1.78
CA THR A 692 18.69 13.96 1.39
C THR A 692 19.94 14.73 0.98
N ILE A 693 19.73 15.79 0.21
CA ILE A 693 20.76 16.69 -0.26
C ILE A 693 20.33 18.08 0.19
N ASN A 694 20.85 18.50 1.35
CA ASN A 694 20.64 19.84 1.87
C ASN A 694 21.99 20.48 2.13
N GLU A 695 22.44 21.29 1.17
CA GLU A 695 23.76 21.93 1.22
C GLU A 695 23.95 22.77 2.48
N ARG A 696 22.91 23.45 2.98
CA ARG A 696 23.00 24.22 4.23
C ARG A 696 23.33 23.31 5.42
N VAL A 697 22.66 22.15 5.50
CA VAL A 697 22.89 21.16 6.56
C VAL A 697 24.28 20.54 6.42
N ILE A 698 24.70 20.20 5.20
CA ILE A 698 26.03 19.67 4.91
C ILE A 698 27.12 20.68 5.31
N HIS A 699 27.00 21.94 4.91
CA HIS A 699 27.94 23.02 5.26
C HIS A 699 28.08 23.24 6.76
N SER A 700 27.02 23.03 7.54
CA SER A 700 27.10 23.13 9.01
C SER A 700 27.73 21.91 9.70
N ARG A 701 27.95 20.80 8.98
CA ARG A 701 28.28 19.48 9.54
C ARG A 701 29.58 18.89 9.03
N VAL A 702 30.18 19.50 8.01
CA VAL A 702 31.46 19.07 7.42
C VAL A 702 32.50 20.16 7.64
N ASN A 703 33.68 19.76 8.13
CA ASN A 703 34.83 20.65 8.16
C ASN A 703 35.48 20.76 6.77
N PHE A 704 35.09 21.76 6.00
CA PHE A 704 35.62 22.02 4.65
C PHE A 704 37.06 22.58 4.61
N THR A 705 37.68 22.84 5.76
CA THR A 705 39.14 23.15 5.81
C THR A 705 40.00 21.91 5.57
N LYS A 706 39.42 20.71 5.70
CA LYS A 706 40.08 19.45 5.38
C LYS A 706 39.98 19.14 3.89
N LEU A 707 40.95 18.38 3.39
CA LEU A 707 40.97 17.93 2.00
C LEU A 707 40.12 16.66 1.85
N TRP A 708 39.12 16.72 0.97
CA TRP A 708 38.10 15.67 0.77
C TRP A 708 38.25 14.93 -0.55
N THR A 709 39.41 15.04 -1.21
CA THR A 709 39.70 14.27 -2.42
C THR A 709 39.88 12.78 -2.10
N TYR A 710 39.54 11.89 -3.04
CA TYR A 710 39.76 10.45 -2.85
C TYR A 710 41.24 10.11 -2.57
N ARG A 711 42.17 10.90 -3.12
CA ARG A 711 43.60 10.85 -2.79
C ARG A 711 43.87 11.13 -1.32
N ASN A 712 43.40 12.26 -0.79
CA ASN A 712 43.64 12.63 0.60
C ASN A 712 42.95 11.70 1.59
N LEU A 713 41.81 11.11 1.19
CA LEU A 713 41.12 10.11 1.99
C LEU A 713 41.80 8.73 1.96
N ASN A 714 42.69 8.46 1.00
CA ASN A 714 43.33 7.15 0.79
C ASN A 714 42.30 6.00 0.81
N ILE A 715 41.16 6.21 0.13
CA ILE A 715 39.97 5.36 0.31
C ILE A 715 40.05 4.02 -0.43
N PHE A 716 40.87 3.95 -1.48
CA PHE A 716 41.08 2.73 -2.27
C PHE A 716 42.27 1.93 -1.73
N LEU A 717 42.09 0.62 -1.62
CA LEU A 717 43.13 -0.32 -1.18
C LEU A 717 44.22 -0.47 -2.24
N ASP A 718 45.39 -0.96 -1.84
CA ASP A 718 46.47 -1.29 -2.77
C ASP A 718 46.01 -2.35 -3.78
N GLY A 719 46.36 -2.17 -5.05
CA GLY A 719 45.91 -3.01 -6.16
C GLY A 719 44.53 -2.66 -6.73
N ASP A 720 43.79 -1.71 -6.15
CA ASP A 720 42.57 -1.19 -6.76
C ASP A 720 42.93 -0.26 -7.95
N PRO A 721 42.47 -0.54 -9.19
CA PRO A 721 42.84 0.27 -10.36
C PRO A 721 42.39 1.72 -10.28
N ARG A 722 41.41 2.05 -9.42
CA ARG A 722 40.97 3.44 -9.19
C ARG A 722 42.02 4.27 -8.46
N LYS A 723 42.90 3.62 -7.69
CA LYS A 723 44.00 4.28 -6.96
C LYS A 723 45.06 4.86 -7.91
N GLU A 724 45.30 4.20 -9.03
CA GLU A 724 46.24 4.65 -10.08
C GLU A 724 45.61 5.66 -11.06
N ASN A 725 44.28 5.77 -11.05
CA ASN A 725 43.57 6.71 -11.92
C ASN A 725 43.59 8.13 -11.33
N ILE A 726 44.50 8.97 -11.84
CA ILE A 726 44.67 10.37 -11.40
C ILE A 726 43.38 11.18 -11.49
N SER A 727 42.57 10.97 -12.54
CA SER A 727 41.29 11.67 -12.73
C SER A 727 40.29 11.31 -11.64
N ILE A 728 40.23 10.05 -11.22
CA ILE A 728 39.42 9.62 -10.07
C ILE A 728 40.00 10.21 -8.78
N MET A 729 41.30 10.05 -8.55
CA MET A 729 41.95 10.41 -7.28
C MET A 729 41.90 11.92 -6.96
N ASN A 730 41.83 12.78 -7.97
CA ASN A 730 41.70 14.23 -7.81
C ASN A 730 40.25 14.70 -7.56
N GLN A 731 39.25 13.83 -7.72
CA GLN A 731 37.86 14.17 -7.44
C GLN A 731 37.58 14.23 -5.93
N THR A 732 36.69 15.13 -5.55
CA THR A 732 36.24 15.32 -4.17
C THR A 732 34.99 14.49 -3.90
N ILE A 733 34.96 13.79 -2.76
CA ILE A 733 33.77 13.03 -2.36
C ILE A 733 32.57 13.97 -2.17
N GLN A 734 31.42 13.59 -2.71
CA GLN A 734 30.21 14.41 -2.63
C GLN A 734 29.37 14.03 -1.42
N PHE A 735 29.15 14.98 -0.51
CA PHE A 735 28.37 14.74 0.69
C PHE A 735 26.87 14.63 0.43
N SER A 736 26.25 13.73 1.19
CA SER A 736 24.80 13.55 1.30
C SER A 736 24.45 13.40 2.78
N ASN A 737 23.24 13.80 3.19
CA ASN A 737 22.82 13.78 4.60
C ASN A 737 21.58 12.90 4.82
N GLY A 738 21.33 12.49 6.06
CA GLY A 738 20.27 11.52 6.35
C GLY A 738 19.99 11.33 7.83
N LEU A 739 19.90 10.08 8.25
CA LEU A 739 19.79 9.64 9.65
C LEU A 739 20.73 8.46 9.84
N LEU A 740 21.26 8.30 11.05
CA LEU A 740 22.21 7.24 11.35
C LEU A 740 21.59 5.83 11.28
N SER A 741 20.35 5.65 11.77
CA SER A 741 19.69 4.34 11.73
C SER A 741 19.35 3.94 10.30
N THR A 742 19.81 2.77 9.86
CA THR A 742 19.69 2.28 8.47
C THR A 742 19.74 0.75 8.40
N GLY A 743 19.15 0.19 7.34
CA GLY A 743 19.28 -1.20 6.93
C GLY A 743 20.20 -1.37 5.71
N LEU A 744 21.17 -2.28 5.80
CA LEU A 744 22.18 -2.55 4.78
C LEU A 744 22.26 -4.05 4.44
N PRO A 745 22.28 -4.44 3.16
CA PRO A 745 22.51 -5.83 2.77
C PRO A 745 23.96 -6.27 3.05
N LYS A 746 24.19 -7.57 3.24
CA LYS A 746 25.52 -8.12 3.56
C LYS A 746 26.62 -7.68 2.59
N ASP A 747 26.36 -7.77 1.28
CA ASP A 747 27.32 -7.43 0.22
C ASP A 747 27.84 -5.98 0.32
N THR A 748 26.97 -5.08 0.76
CA THR A 748 27.24 -3.66 0.97
C THR A 748 28.20 -3.49 2.16
N VAL A 749 27.92 -4.18 3.28
CA VAL A 749 28.75 -4.14 4.49
C VAL A 749 30.12 -4.78 4.23
N GLU A 750 30.15 -5.96 3.59
CA GLU A 750 31.39 -6.64 3.22
C GLU A 750 32.27 -5.78 2.31
N TYR A 751 31.68 -5.04 1.36
CA TYR A 751 32.43 -4.15 0.50
C TYR A 751 33.03 -2.97 1.28
N LEU A 752 32.25 -2.33 2.15
CA LEU A 752 32.72 -1.22 3.00
C LEU A 752 33.88 -1.63 3.92
N VAL A 753 33.88 -2.88 4.39
CA VAL A 753 34.92 -3.40 5.30
C VAL A 753 36.13 -3.94 4.54
N ASN A 754 35.92 -4.74 3.48
CA ASN A 754 36.97 -5.54 2.86
C ASN A 754 37.49 -4.96 1.53
N LYS A 755 36.77 -4.02 0.90
CA LYS A 755 37.12 -3.48 -0.43
C LYS A 755 37.43 -1.98 -0.43
N LEU A 756 37.21 -1.29 0.68
CA LEU A 756 37.55 0.12 0.85
C LEU A 756 38.31 0.34 2.16
N ASN A 757 39.18 1.35 2.18
CA ASN A 757 39.79 1.86 3.40
C ASN A 757 39.09 3.16 3.82
N ILE A 758 37.96 3.04 4.51
CA ILE A 758 37.18 4.22 4.94
C ILE A 758 37.70 4.87 6.24
N THR A 759 38.84 4.42 6.77
CA THR A 759 39.36 4.86 8.09
C THR A 759 39.63 6.36 8.13
N THR A 760 40.33 6.90 7.13
CA THR A 760 40.63 8.34 7.06
C THR A 760 39.35 9.16 6.93
N PHE A 761 38.40 8.71 6.09
CA PHE A 761 37.10 9.35 5.93
C PHE A 761 36.33 9.42 7.25
N LEU A 762 36.22 8.30 7.97
CA LEU A 762 35.54 8.24 9.27
C LEU A 762 36.22 9.15 10.30
N LYS A 763 37.56 9.09 10.42
CA LYS A 763 38.31 9.93 11.37
C LYS A 763 38.23 11.42 11.05
N GLN A 764 38.26 11.78 9.77
CA GLN A 764 38.24 13.17 9.34
C GLN A 764 36.84 13.80 9.49
N LEU A 765 35.78 13.02 9.26
CA LEU A 765 34.40 13.46 9.45
C LEU A 765 34.01 13.55 10.94
N ASN A 766 34.64 12.71 11.77
CA ASN A 766 34.44 12.67 13.21
C ASN A 766 34.95 13.94 13.89
N THR A 767 34.07 14.94 14.01
CA THR A 767 34.36 16.26 14.58
C THR A 767 33.36 16.62 15.67
N ASN A 768 33.52 17.79 16.28
CA ASN A 768 32.58 18.33 17.26
C ASN A 768 31.31 18.94 16.63
N LEU A 769 31.20 18.99 15.30
CA LEU A 769 30.04 19.55 14.58
C LEU A 769 28.79 18.68 14.75
N PHE A 770 27.66 19.27 15.12
CA PHE A 770 26.44 18.50 15.43
C PHE A 770 25.83 17.78 14.22
N GLY A 771 25.73 16.44 14.28
CA GLY A 771 25.09 15.60 13.27
C GLY A 771 25.97 15.23 12.09
N HIS A 772 27.31 15.27 12.25
CA HIS A 772 28.27 14.83 11.23
C HIS A 772 28.12 13.33 10.89
N ASP A 773 27.71 12.52 11.86
CA ASP A 773 27.47 11.09 11.75
C ASP A 773 26.28 10.76 10.83
N GLU A 774 25.30 11.66 10.74
CA GLU A 774 24.18 11.59 9.79
C GLU A 774 24.59 11.88 8.33
N LEU A 775 25.89 12.04 8.05
CA LEU A 775 26.47 12.15 6.71
C LEU A 775 27.22 10.89 6.28
N THR A 776 27.67 10.06 7.22
CA THR A 776 28.65 9.00 6.97
C THR A 776 28.21 8.02 5.89
N TRP A 777 27.15 7.25 6.17
CA TRP A 777 26.74 6.15 5.31
C TRP A 777 26.07 6.66 4.04
N GLN A 778 25.33 7.78 4.14
CA GLN A 778 24.70 8.45 3.01
C GLN A 778 25.76 8.90 1.99
N THR A 779 26.85 9.49 2.47
CA THR A 779 27.96 9.90 1.59
C THR A 779 28.58 8.69 0.93
N LEU A 780 28.98 7.67 1.69
CA LEU A 780 29.61 6.47 1.12
C LEU A 780 28.71 5.74 0.09
N LEU A 781 27.39 5.70 0.31
CA LEU A 781 26.44 4.97 -0.54
C LEU A 781 25.80 5.81 -1.65
N THR A 782 26.14 7.10 -1.75
CA THR A 782 25.72 7.97 -2.87
C THR A 782 26.81 8.31 -3.86
N ASN A 783 28.07 8.01 -3.53
CA ASN A 783 29.21 8.24 -4.40
C ASN A 783 29.43 7.04 -5.33
N GLU A 784 29.06 7.20 -6.60
CA GLU A 784 29.13 6.15 -7.62
C GLU A 784 30.56 5.62 -7.88
N ILE A 785 31.56 6.48 -7.70
CA ILE A 785 32.98 6.16 -7.87
C ILE A 785 33.43 5.08 -6.86
N LEU A 786 32.85 5.08 -5.66
CA LEU A 786 33.13 4.06 -4.66
C LEU A 786 32.57 2.69 -5.07
N ASN A 787 31.57 2.66 -5.94
CA ASN A 787 30.97 1.45 -6.51
C ASN A 787 30.57 0.41 -5.45
N VAL A 788 30.06 0.89 -4.30
CA VAL A 788 29.58 0.02 -3.23
C VAL A 788 28.33 -0.73 -3.72
N PRO A 789 28.21 -2.06 -3.52
CA PRO A 789 27.00 -2.80 -3.88
C PRO A 789 25.73 -2.11 -3.37
N GLY A 790 24.74 -1.95 -4.25
CA GLY A 790 23.49 -1.28 -3.90
C GLY A 790 23.54 0.25 -3.79
N TYR A 791 24.66 0.91 -4.11
CA TYR A 791 24.75 2.38 -4.11
C TYR A 791 23.63 3.04 -4.94
N VAL A 792 23.29 4.27 -4.57
CA VAL A 792 22.32 5.10 -5.29
C VAL A 792 22.98 6.38 -5.75
N PRO A 793 23.15 6.64 -7.07
CA PRO A 793 23.71 7.89 -7.53
C PRO A 793 22.97 9.07 -6.89
N ARG A 794 23.74 10.07 -6.44
CA ARG A 794 23.24 11.24 -5.71
C ARG A 794 22.04 11.91 -6.41
N GLU A 795 22.08 12.00 -7.75
CA GLU A 795 20.99 12.56 -8.56
C GLU A 795 19.64 11.82 -8.43
N TYR A 796 19.65 10.51 -8.13
CA TYR A 796 18.43 9.70 -7.99
C TYR A 796 18.02 9.47 -6.53
N ALA A 797 18.87 9.81 -5.56
CA ALA A 797 18.59 9.57 -4.15
C ALA A 797 17.29 10.25 -3.68
N LEU A 798 17.05 11.49 -4.12
CA LEU A 798 15.83 12.25 -3.78
C LEU A 798 14.54 11.71 -4.41
N ILE A 799 14.66 10.77 -5.34
CA ILE A 799 13.53 10.15 -6.03
C ILE A 799 13.15 8.83 -5.34
N TYR A 800 14.15 8.01 -4.97
CA TYR A 800 13.92 6.66 -4.46
C TYR A 800 14.02 6.52 -2.94
N PHE A 801 14.76 7.39 -2.25
CA PHE A 801 15.04 7.30 -0.80
C PHE A 801 14.37 8.43 -0.02
N ILE A 802 13.09 8.63 -0.31
CA ILE A 802 12.28 9.72 0.27
C ILE A 802 11.76 9.38 1.67
N ARG A 803 11.58 10.42 2.50
CA ARG A 803 11.21 10.31 3.92
C ARG A 803 10.01 9.38 4.22
N PRO A 804 8.88 9.40 3.47
CA PRO A 804 7.75 8.51 3.77
C PRO A 804 8.03 7.01 3.62
N TYR A 805 9.11 6.65 2.92
CA TYR A 805 9.54 5.27 2.70
C TYR A 805 10.87 4.94 3.38
N PHE A 806 11.36 5.82 4.26
CA PHE A 806 12.41 5.44 5.21
C PHE A 806 11.76 4.61 6.32
N LEU A 807 11.99 3.30 6.33
CA LEU A 807 11.25 2.37 7.19
C LEU A 807 12.02 2.01 8.47
N SER A 808 13.32 2.27 8.49
CA SER A 808 14.21 1.81 9.56
C SER A 808 13.86 2.45 10.89
N ARG A 809 13.36 3.69 10.94
CA ARG A 809 13.03 4.33 12.22
C ARG A 809 11.85 5.27 12.13
N TYR A 810 10.81 4.98 12.90
CA TYR A 810 9.71 5.90 13.13
C TYR A 810 10.10 6.96 14.17
N VAL A 811 9.94 8.24 13.81
CA VAL A 811 10.18 9.37 14.70
C VAL A 811 9.06 10.40 14.51
N LEU A 812 8.40 10.78 15.59
CA LEU A 812 7.42 11.87 15.59
C LEU A 812 8.06 13.16 16.09
N TRP A 813 8.41 14.03 15.15
CA TRP A 813 9.10 15.31 15.37
C TRP A 813 8.12 16.45 15.71
N THR A 814 7.39 16.33 16.81
CA THR A 814 6.56 17.40 17.40
C THR A 814 5.80 16.88 18.62
N SER A 815 5.77 17.68 19.70
CA SER A 815 4.94 17.40 20.87
C SER A 815 3.45 17.71 20.64
N LEU A 816 3.12 18.57 19.67
CA LEU A 816 1.74 19.04 19.46
C LEU A 816 0.79 17.90 19.02
N TYR A 817 1.30 16.98 18.19
CA TYR A 817 0.56 15.80 17.73
C TYR A 817 0.99 14.53 18.47
N CYS A 818 1.80 14.66 19.53
CA CYS A 818 2.23 13.53 20.33
C CYS A 818 1.05 13.07 21.21
N PRO A 819 0.61 11.80 21.12
CA PRO A 819 -0.54 11.32 21.90
C PRO A 819 -0.39 11.51 23.41
N THR A 820 0.85 11.44 23.90
CA THR A 820 1.21 11.60 25.31
C THR A 820 1.41 13.06 25.72
N LYS A 821 1.54 13.97 24.73
CA LYS A 821 2.00 15.36 24.89
C LYS A 821 3.38 15.52 25.56
N ASP A 822 4.10 14.42 25.78
CA ASP A 822 5.46 14.42 26.31
C ASP A 822 6.46 14.39 25.15
N GLY A 823 7.51 15.19 25.25
CA GLY A 823 8.56 15.18 24.26
C GLY A 823 9.87 15.77 24.77
N TYR A 824 10.96 15.27 24.21
CA TYR A 824 12.33 15.68 24.54
C TYR A 824 13.05 16.07 23.25
N HIS A 825 13.72 17.24 23.22
CA HIS A 825 14.34 17.80 22.02
C HIS A 825 13.41 17.82 20.79
N ALA A 826 12.14 18.19 20.99
CA ALA A 826 11.08 18.20 19.98
C ALA A 826 10.72 16.81 19.38
N VAL A 827 11.11 15.72 20.05
CA VAL A 827 10.72 14.35 19.70
C VAL A 827 9.71 13.81 20.71
N CYS A 828 8.61 13.25 20.23
CA CYS A 828 7.56 12.63 21.04
C CYS A 828 8.09 11.43 21.84
N SER A 829 7.76 11.36 23.13
CA SER A 829 7.92 10.15 23.95
C SER A 829 6.64 9.31 23.86
N PHE A 830 6.74 8.09 23.35
CA PHE A 830 5.58 7.20 23.30
C PHE A 830 5.27 6.61 24.68
N GLY A 831 3.97 6.40 24.96
CA GLY A 831 3.45 5.89 26.22
C GLY A 831 2.35 4.85 26.01
N VAL A 832 1.71 4.38 27.10
CA VAL A 832 0.73 3.29 27.05
C VAL A 832 -0.45 3.54 26.09
N GLU A 833 -0.82 4.79 25.89
CA GLU A 833 -1.88 5.22 24.96
C GLU A 833 -1.48 5.23 23.49
N SER A 834 -0.20 5.01 23.19
CA SER A 834 0.29 4.95 21.82
C SER A 834 0.44 3.52 21.31
N LEU A 835 0.37 2.52 22.19
CA LEU A 835 0.77 1.14 21.88
C LEU A 835 -0.02 0.54 20.72
N LYS A 836 -1.35 0.71 20.70
CA LYS A 836 -2.18 0.20 19.60
C LYS A 836 -1.83 0.84 18.25
N ASN A 837 -1.56 2.15 18.21
CA ASN A 837 -1.12 2.81 16.98
C ASN A 837 0.22 2.27 16.50
N LEU A 838 1.14 1.96 17.43
CA LEU A 838 2.44 1.39 17.11
C LEU A 838 2.34 -0.04 16.54
N THR A 839 1.35 -0.86 16.95
CA THR A 839 1.19 -2.21 16.38
C THR A 839 0.86 -2.20 14.89
N ASN A 840 0.23 -1.13 14.40
CA ASN A 840 -0.10 -0.91 12.99
C ASN A 840 1.03 -0.17 12.20
N SER A 841 2.15 0.15 12.85
CA SER A 841 3.24 0.90 12.23
C SER A 841 3.84 0.14 11.05
N LYS A 842 4.21 0.87 9.98
CA LYS A 842 4.94 0.32 8.82
C LYS A 842 6.46 0.31 9.01
N TYR A 843 6.94 0.92 10.09
CA TYR A 843 8.37 1.04 10.37
C TYR A 843 8.90 -0.20 11.10
N TYR A 844 10.19 -0.45 10.98
CA TYR A 844 10.90 -1.56 11.62
C TYR A 844 11.19 -1.28 13.09
N PHE A 845 11.63 -0.05 13.40
CA PHE A 845 11.98 0.39 14.74
C PHE A 845 11.32 1.73 15.07
N LEU A 846 11.28 2.05 16.36
CA LEU A 846 10.72 3.25 16.95
C LEU A 846 11.81 4.03 17.67
N TYR A 847 11.73 5.37 17.58
CA TYR A 847 12.40 6.28 18.49
C TYR A 847 11.36 7.27 19.06
N ARG A 848 11.00 7.22 20.34
CA ARG A 848 11.48 6.31 21.40
C ARG A 848 10.43 6.09 22.48
N PHE A 849 10.59 5.04 23.28
CA PHE A 849 10.02 5.00 24.63
C PHE A 849 11.00 5.69 25.57
N ASN A 850 10.55 6.71 26.28
CA ASN A 850 11.36 7.35 27.32
C ASN A 850 11.07 6.65 28.64
N GLU A 851 12.03 5.87 29.14
CA GLU A 851 11.87 5.04 30.33
C GLU A 851 11.65 5.85 31.62
N SER A 852 12.12 7.10 31.66
CA SER A 852 11.86 8.02 32.77
C SER A 852 10.43 8.59 32.74
N PHE A 853 9.75 8.48 31.60
CA PHE A 853 8.36 8.92 31.42
C PHE A 853 7.36 7.75 31.53
N ASP A 854 7.59 6.67 30.77
CA ASP A 854 6.70 5.51 30.71
C ASP A 854 7.46 4.22 30.37
N TYR A 855 8.14 3.67 31.37
CA TYR A 855 8.76 2.36 31.27
C TYR A 855 7.73 1.24 31.07
N GLY A 856 6.52 1.41 31.62
CA GLY A 856 5.43 0.45 31.46
C GLY A 856 5.02 0.23 30.01
N ALA A 857 4.95 1.30 29.23
CA ALA A 857 4.70 1.24 27.80
C ALA A 857 5.76 0.41 27.06
N MET A 858 7.05 0.65 27.36
CA MET A 858 8.15 -0.08 26.75
C MET A 858 8.10 -1.58 27.08
N LYS A 859 7.92 -1.93 28.36
CA LYS A 859 7.75 -3.33 28.79
C LYS A 859 6.56 -4.00 28.13
N CYS A 860 5.41 -3.33 28.06
CA CYS A 860 4.23 -3.90 27.43
C CYS A 860 4.37 -4.09 25.92
N TYR A 861 5.08 -3.20 25.23
CA TYR A 861 5.35 -3.39 23.81
C TYR A 861 6.35 -4.54 23.58
N ALA A 862 7.35 -4.70 24.46
CA ALA A 862 8.26 -5.85 24.41
C ALA A 862 7.53 -7.17 24.69
N GLU A 863 6.65 -7.20 25.69
CA GLU A 863 5.78 -8.36 25.96
C GLU A 863 4.89 -8.69 24.76
N TYR A 864 4.33 -7.67 24.10
CA TYR A 864 3.56 -7.85 22.87
C TYR A 864 4.38 -8.49 21.76
N LEU A 865 5.60 -8.00 21.46
CA LEU A 865 6.45 -8.60 20.43
C LEU A 865 6.89 -10.02 20.79
N TYR A 866 7.21 -10.26 22.07
CA TYR A 866 7.56 -11.59 22.55
C TYR A 866 6.38 -12.57 22.39
N ASN A 867 5.17 -12.17 22.78
CA ASN A 867 3.98 -12.99 22.62
C ASN A 867 3.63 -13.22 21.15
N LYS A 868 3.74 -12.18 20.33
CA LYS A 868 3.55 -12.28 18.88
C LYS A 868 4.53 -13.27 18.23
N THR A 869 5.77 -13.32 18.73
CA THR A 869 6.80 -14.25 18.26
C THR A 869 6.51 -15.68 18.70
N HIS A 870 6.17 -15.90 19.97
CA HIS A 870 6.18 -17.27 20.55
C HIS A 870 4.79 -17.89 20.76
N PHE A 871 3.76 -17.11 21.09
CA PHE A 871 2.46 -17.64 21.53
C PHE A 871 1.30 -17.33 20.57
N ASP A 872 1.26 -16.11 20.03
CA ASP A 872 0.12 -15.69 19.22
C ASP A 872 0.17 -16.32 17.83
N LYS A 873 -1.00 -16.46 17.21
CA LYS A 873 -1.10 -16.82 15.79
C LYS A 873 -0.41 -15.75 14.96
N TYR A 874 0.47 -16.18 14.06
CA TYR A 874 1.19 -15.25 13.19
C TYR A 874 0.24 -14.58 12.19
N GLU A 875 0.23 -13.26 12.18
CA GLU A 875 -0.42 -12.44 11.15
C GLU A 875 0.65 -11.80 10.28
N ARG A 876 0.70 -12.19 9.01
CA ARG A 876 1.66 -11.68 8.03
C ARG A 876 1.38 -10.19 7.73
N PRO A 877 2.40 -9.32 7.71
CA PRO A 877 2.22 -7.90 7.36
C PRO A 877 1.80 -7.72 5.88
N ASP A 878 1.18 -6.58 5.56
CA ASP A 878 0.89 -6.20 4.17
C ASP A 878 2.19 -5.94 3.39
N LEU A 879 2.68 -6.97 2.70
CA LEU A 879 3.91 -6.93 1.90
C LEU A 879 3.78 -6.05 0.64
N TRP A 880 2.56 -5.74 0.19
CA TRP A 880 2.34 -4.98 -1.05
C TRP A 880 2.90 -3.55 -0.96
N PHE A 881 2.73 -2.91 0.20
CA PHE A 881 3.29 -1.59 0.47
C PHE A 881 4.81 -1.58 0.34
N TYR A 882 5.48 -2.59 0.92
CA TYR A 882 6.94 -2.71 0.92
C TYR A 882 7.49 -3.06 -0.45
N TYR A 883 6.86 -4.03 -1.14
CA TYR A 883 7.21 -4.40 -2.51
C TYR A 883 7.15 -3.21 -3.46
N ASN A 884 6.15 -2.34 -3.34
CA ASN A 884 5.98 -1.17 -4.22
C ASN A 884 6.64 0.12 -3.71
N SER A 885 7.42 0.06 -2.63
CA SER A 885 8.17 1.23 -2.17
C SER A 885 9.21 1.67 -3.21
N PRO A 886 9.50 2.98 -3.37
CA PRO A 886 10.48 3.46 -4.34
C PRO A 886 11.86 2.82 -4.16
N LEU A 887 12.35 2.64 -2.93
CA LEU A 887 13.64 1.99 -2.66
C LEU A 887 13.69 0.51 -3.08
N SER A 888 12.56 -0.20 -2.93
CA SER A 888 12.38 -1.58 -3.37
C SER A 888 12.35 -1.69 -4.89
N ILE A 889 11.66 -0.73 -5.54
CA ILE A 889 11.69 -0.56 -6.99
C ILE A 889 13.14 -0.34 -7.44
N TYR A 890 13.86 0.64 -6.88
CA TYR A 890 15.25 0.95 -7.22
C TYR A 890 16.14 -0.31 -7.18
N LYS A 891 16.10 -1.08 -6.09
CA LYS A 891 16.86 -2.35 -5.97
C LYS A 891 16.55 -3.31 -7.11
N ARG A 892 15.26 -3.54 -7.43
CA ARG A 892 14.86 -4.43 -8.52
C ARG A 892 15.29 -3.93 -9.90
N LEU A 893 15.38 -2.61 -10.11
CA LEU A 893 15.83 -2.03 -11.37
C LEU A 893 17.35 -2.09 -11.51
N ARG A 894 18.09 -1.84 -10.41
CA ARG A 894 19.54 -1.95 -10.35
C ARG A 894 20.03 -3.37 -10.60
N LEU A 895 19.36 -4.37 -10.00
CA LEU A 895 19.64 -5.80 -10.27
C LEU A 895 19.48 -6.16 -11.76
N LYS A 896 18.75 -5.37 -12.54
CA LYS A 896 18.53 -5.56 -13.97
C LYS A 896 19.41 -4.66 -14.85
N ASN A 897 20.25 -3.82 -14.23
CA ASN A 897 21.07 -2.78 -14.86
C ASN A 897 20.25 -1.82 -15.76
N ASP A 898 19.01 -1.49 -15.39
CA ASP A 898 18.10 -0.66 -16.19
C ASP A 898 18.27 0.84 -15.88
N ILE A 899 19.41 1.40 -16.32
CA ILE A 899 19.81 2.77 -16.02
C ILE A 899 18.81 3.78 -16.60
N ASN A 900 18.31 3.57 -17.82
CA ASN A 900 17.39 4.48 -18.49
C ASN A 900 16.10 4.70 -17.69
N LEU A 901 15.57 3.64 -17.10
CA LEU A 901 14.42 3.75 -16.21
C LEU A 901 14.78 4.45 -14.91
N ILE A 902 15.93 4.14 -14.32
CA ILE A 902 16.38 4.80 -13.09
C ILE A 902 16.32 6.33 -13.28
N LYS A 903 16.78 6.82 -14.45
CA LYS A 903 16.73 8.24 -14.83
C LYS A 903 15.32 8.80 -14.97
N ASN A 904 14.38 8.01 -15.50
CA ASN A 904 13.05 8.48 -15.89
C ASN A 904 11.94 8.23 -14.84
N TYR A 905 12.26 7.67 -13.67
CA TYR A 905 11.25 7.28 -12.68
C TYR A 905 10.44 8.45 -12.09
N LYS A 906 10.96 9.69 -12.12
CA LYS A 906 10.15 10.85 -11.73
C LYS A 906 9.03 11.16 -12.72
N ASN A 907 9.24 10.89 -14.02
CA ASN A 907 8.20 11.06 -15.06
C ASN A 907 7.16 9.92 -15.02
N TRP A 908 7.41 8.90 -14.22
CA TRP A 908 6.61 7.70 -14.04
C TRP A 908 5.64 7.82 -12.87
N LEU A 909 6.05 8.52 -11.78
CA LEU A 909 5.19 8.92 -10.66
C LEU A 909 4.22 10.02 -11.09
#